data_AF-A0A7X1P1D2-F1
#
_entry.id   AF-A0A7X1P1D2-F1
#
_cell.length_a   1.000
_cell.length_b   1.000
_cell.length_c   1.000
_cell.angle_alpha   90.00
_cell.angle_beta   90.00
_cell.angle_gamma   90.00
#
_symmetry.space_group_name_H-M   'P 1'
#
loop_
_entity.id
_entity.type
_entity.pdbx_description
1 polymer ?
#
loop_
_entity_poly.entity_id
_entity_poly.type
_entity_poly.pdbx_seq_one_letter_code
_entity_poly.pdbx_strand_id
1 'polypeptide(L)'
;MREYTLMPGRGCERRPGRHCSFAKWTRPGGRRNFSLARLVEARLQAIPLQQPLYNRPTICRNRLALVRAREVRRAQSTAIQTERHVMNLWTEPQLRSIDKMLNPKSIAVVGASPKGGYGGRLFNAVLKAKDRVNVYPVNPNYPEIMGVKCYPSVSELPEAPDLVSIVVPYDKVLDVLQESHRKGAGSAIVISAGFAERGVESRLELQQRVGAFARESGMRMAGPNCLGLANVKNDIWPTASSRTLGGLTGPIGLVCQSGATAFGPFLIRAVDSGIGLSYIISTGNETDLEFADFARYLIDDPDTRVIAGFVEGFKDVRKVIAVAEMAAERGKPIVLIKIGRSESGARAARSHTAALTGADALYDAVFEQYGIIRVQDYDDLLETSHLLAHQRKPKRRGIAVVSHSGGISSLTADMCGLAGLDLPPLSDKARDGINAVVKEFGWAANPADVTGFSRSEQFPQIMQHMIDEPDVGTLVVASAGAGNQVDQVIELRDRSDKNVAFFWTASRGDKGPLAKLKSADIPIFYTPAKLAGGLKSLLDYHDWRDRRLAGEKAQVAPPTPEQMHMIERLGALGRPGLSESESKQVLAAWGIAGTREVVAQSAEAAVDAAQRLGYPVALKVDSPDIAHKTEAGVVRLGLGDADAVRKAYDEITANAVTHAPNAAVAGVLVQEMVAGAAEVIVGISYDAQLGPMLLFGSGGIMVEVFNDVAHRHCPITRAQAHEMIAEVKGAKLLRGFRGRPAADVDTLADTLVRVSHLAVHLQGKLAELDINPLMVLPTGVKAADALMVLRSDGGS
;
A
#
# COMPACT_ATOMS: atom_id res chain seq x y z
N MET A 1 32.91 42.59 38.34
CA MET A 1 33.18 42.69 39.79
C MET A 1 33.39 41.27 40.33
N ARG A 2 34.48 41.03 41.08
CA ARG A 2 34.82 39.78 41.82
C ARG A 2 34.95 38.53 40.92
N GLU A 3 36.13 38.08 40.47
CA GLU A 3 37.43 37.80 41.13
C GLU A 3 37.42 36.71 42.23
N TYR A 4 38.09 35.58 41.94
CA TYR A 4 39.00 34.82 42.82
C TYR A 4 39.92 33.92 41.96
N THR A 5 41.06 33.45 42.51
CA THR A 5 42.36 33.92 41.97
C THR A 5 43.55 32.96 42.20
N LEU A 6 44.30 32.67 41.12
CA LEU A 6 45.73 32.26 41.02
C LEU A 6 46.29 30.95 41.68
N MET A 7 46.66 29.98 40.81
CA MET A 7 48.05 29.45 40.55
C MET A 7 48.91 28.74 41.66
N PRO A 8 50.09 28.15 41.34
CA PRO A 8 50.50 27.29 40.20
C PRO A 8 51.41 26.08 40.58
N GLY A 9 51.79 25.21 39.61
CA GLY A 9 52.78 24.14 39.81
C GLY A 9 53.60 23.74 38.56
N ARG A 10 54.93 23.91 38.64
CA ARG A 10 55.99 23.56 37.65
C ARG A 10 55.98 22.03 37.37
N GLY A 11 56.44 21.47 36.25
CA GLY A 11 57.26 21.95 35.12
C GLY A 11 58.52 21.07 34.96
N CYS A 12 58.69 20.35 33.84
CA CYS A 12 59.98 19.72 33.46
C CYS A 12 60.08 19.41 31.95
N GLU A 13 61.29 19.07 31.48
CA GLU A 13 61.78 19.34 30.11
C GLU A 13 62.35 18.07 29.40
N ARG A 14 62.58 18.15 28.07
CA ARG A 14 63.50 17.34 27.21
C ARG A 14 63.07 15.96 26.61
N ARG A 15 62.73 16.02 25.31
CA ARG A 15 63.27 15.31 24.10
C ARG A 15 64.38 14.22 24.26
N PRO A 16 64.72 13.44 23.18
CA PRO A 16 63.93 12.75 22.13
C PRO A 16 64.50 11.34 21.75
N GLY A 17 63.92 10.61 20.77
CA GLY A 17 64.59 9.43 20.19
C GLY A 17 63.99 8.78 18.93
N ARG A 18 64.68 8.98 17.77
CA ARG A 18 64.86 8.11 16.57
C ARG A 18 63.64 7.34 16.01
N HIS A 19 63.13 7.64 14.81
CA HIS A 19 63.67 7.26 13.48
C HIS A 19 63.95 5.75 13.28
N CYS A 20 63.16 5.12 12.41
CA CYS A 20 63.68 4.24 11.34
C CYS A 20 62.75 4.28 10.11
N SER A 21 63.31 4.02 8.94
CA SER A 21 62.79 4.46 7.64
C SER A 21 62.46 3.31 6.68
N PHE A 22 61.47 3.56 5.79
CA PHE A 22 61.37 3.06 4.40
C PHE A 22 61.62 1.57 4.07
N ALA A 23 60.59 0.94 3.50
CA ALA A 23 60.74 0.21 2.23
C ALA A 23 59.42 0.22 1.43
N LYS A 24 59.44 0.83 0.23
CA LYS A 24 58.50 0.48 -0.86
C LYS A 24 58.95 -0.87 -1.46
N TRP A 25 58.11 -1.53 -2.25
CA TRP A 25 58.44 -1.96 -3.63
C TRP A 25 57.15 -2.44 -4.34
N THR A 26 57.18 -2.55 -5.68
CA THR A 26 55.98 -2.41 -6.53
C THR A 26 55.74 -3.57 -7.51
N ARG A 27 54.48 -4.05 -7.61
CA ARG A 27 53.81 -4.63 -8.81
C ARG A 27 54.49 -5.90 -9.42
N PRO A 28 53.97 -6.55 -10.50
CA PRO A 28 52.69 -6.37 -11.25
C PRO A 28 51.85 -7.65 -11.50
N GLY A 29 50.58 -7.46 -11.88
CA GLY A 29 49.96 -8.12 -13.05
C GLY A 29 49.31 -9.52 -12.90
N GLY A 30 48.07 -9.66 -13.42
CA GLY A 30 47.44 -10.96 -13.65
C GLY A 30 45.91 -10.92 -13.77
N ARG A 31 45.38 -10.85 -15.00
CA ARG A 31 43.93 -11.06 -15.27
C ARG A 31 43.62 -12.56 -15.32
N ARG A 32 42.46 -12.98 -14.82
CA ARG A 32 41.54 -13.94 -15.50
C ARG A 32 40.19 -14.05 -14.76
N ASN A 33 39.11 -14.13 -15.54
CA ASN A 33 37.75 -14.41 -15.07
C ASN A 33 37.62 -15.89 -14.66
N PHE A 34 36.72 -16.20 -13.71
CA PHE A 34 35.86 -17.38 -13.77
C PHE A 34 34.57 -17.18 -12.94
N SER A 35 33.49 -17.84 -13.35
CA SER A 35 32.11 -17.60 -12.93
C SER A 35 31.63 -18.47 -11.77
N LEU A 36 30.42 -18.17 -11.26
CA LEU A 36 29.66 -18.98 -10.29
C LEU A 36 29.63 -20.48 -10.63
N ALA A 37 29.90 -21.33 -9.64
CA ALA A 37 29.02 -22.42 -9.17
C ALA A 37 29.78 -23.37 -8.19
N ARG A 38 29.04 -24.01 -7.28
CA ARG A 38 29.48 -25.05 -6.31
C ARG A 38 30.33 -24.58 -5.11
N LEU A 39 29.65 -24.20 -4.02
CA LEU A 39 30.24 -24.22 -2.67
C LEU A 39 29.20 -24.33 -1.54
N VAL A 40 28.24 -25.26 -1.67
CA VAL A 40 27.38 -25.72 -0.57
C VAL A 40 27.22 -27.23 -0.67
N GLU A 41 28.17 -28.00 -0.15
CA GLU A 41 27.96 -29.34 0.42
C GLU A 41 29.25 -29.87 1.08
N ALA A 42 29.08 -30.85 1.98
CA ALA A 42 30.12 -31.62 2.67
C ALA A 42 31.08 -30.88 3.63
N ARG A 43 30.74 -30.91 4.94
CA ARG A 43 31.69 -31.28 6.01
C ARG A 43 30.96 -31.68 7.31
N LEU A 44 30.64 -32.97 7.40
CA LEU A 44 30.43 -33.68 8.67
C LEU A 44 31.41 -34.86 8.71
N GLN A 45 31.72 -35.33 9.93
CA GLN A 45 32.65 -36.41 10.28
C GLN A 45 34.15 -36.05 10.28
N ALA A 46 34.73 -35.99 11.48
CA ALA A 46 35.78 -36.92 11.92
C ALA A 46 36.05 -36.79 13.45
N ILE A 47 36.65 -37.84 14.03
CA ILE A 47 37.30 -37.93 15.36
C ILE A 47 36.37 -38.29 16.57
N PRO A 48 36.78 -39.23 17.47
CA PRO A 48 35.85 -40.28 17.92
C PRO A 48 35.61 -40.39 19.45
N LEU A 49 34.83 -41.42 19.81
CA LEU A 49 34.38 -41.81 21.15
C LEU A 49 35.49 -42.23 22.13
N GLN A 50 35.42 -41.71 23.36
CA GLN A 50 35.71 -42.45 24.59
C GLN A 50 34.60 -42.16 25.63
N GLN A 51 34.33 -43.13 26.52
CA GLN A 51 33.29 -43.15 27.55
C GLN A 51 33.86 -43.83 28.81
N PRO A 52 33.19 -43.79 29.99
CA PRO A 52 32.29 -42.74 30.53
C PRO A 52 32.59 -42.45 32.03
N LEU A 53 31.95 -41.43 32.63
CA LEU A 53 31.55 -41.43 34.07
C LEU A 53 30.56 -40.29 34.42
N TYR A 54 29.29 -40.68 34.62
CA TYR A 54 28.22 -40.11 35.46
C TYR A 54 27.75 -38.62 35.45
N ASN A 55 26.44 -38.48 35.21
CA ASN A 55 25.44 -37.50 35.71
C ASN A 55 25.39 -36.00 35.30
N ARG A 56 24.54 -35.73 34.27
CA ARG A 56 23.37 -34.79 34.17
C ARG A 56 23.46 -33.33 34.71
N PRO A 57 22.81 -32.33 34.03
CA PRO A 57 21.49 -32.46 33.40
C PRO A 57 21.35 -32.00 31.94
N THR A 58 20.98 -32.94 31.06
CA THR A 58 20.71 -32.72 29.62
C THR A 58 19.24 -32.38 29.35
N ILE A 59 18.69 -31.33 29.99
CA ILE A 59 17.26 -30.97 29.84
C ILE A 59 17.05 -29.63 29.10
N CYS A 60 17.95 -28.64 29.24
CA CYS A 60 17.77 -27.33 28.59
C CYS A 60 18.10 -27.30 27.09
N ARG A 61 19.11 -28.07 26.62
CA ARG A 61 19.51 -28.04 25.19
C ARG A 61 18.47 -28.66 24.24
N ASN A 62 17.78 -29.72 24.66
CA ASN A 62 16.75 -30.35 23.82
C ASN A 62 15.50 -29.47 23.66
N ARG A 63 15.11 -28.68 24.68
CA ARG A 63 14.02 -27.70 24.53
C ARG A 63 14.36 -26.62 23.50
N LEU A 64 15.56 -26.03 23.53
CA LEU A 64 15.96 -25.02 22.54
C LEU A 64 16.01 -25.57 21.11
N ALA A 65 16.49 -26.80 20.93
CA ALA A 65 16.51 -27.46 19.62
C ALA A 65 15.10 -27.79 19.10
N LEU A 66 14.19 -28.24 19.97
CA LEU A 66 12.79 -28.50 19.62
C LEU A 66 12.01 -27.21 19.34
N VAL A 67 12.28 -26.12 20.05
CA VAL A 67 11.69 -24.80 19.79
C VAL A 67 12.16 -24.29 18.43
N ARG A 68 13.47 -24.25 18.16
CA ARG A 68 13.99 -23.85 16.84
C ARG A 68 13.50 -24.75 15.70
N ALA A 69 13.42 -26.07 15.91
CA ALA A 69 12.87 -26.98 14.89
C ALA A 69 11.36 -26.77 14.66
N ARG A 70 10.59 -26.36 15.68
CA ARG A 70 9.19 -25.95 15.54
C ARG A 70 9.07 -24.60 14.84
N GLU A 71 9.88 -23.62 15.20
CA GLU A 71 9.92 -22.30 14.55
C GLU A 71 10.28 -22.40 13.07
N VAL A 72 11.31 -23.18 12.71
CA VAL A 72 11.69 -23.43 11.31
C VAL A 72 10.58 -24.15 10.55
N ARG A 73 9.94 -25.19 11.13
CA ARG A 73 8.79 -25.87 10.50
C ARG A 73 7.57 -24.95 10.38
N ARG A 74 7.34 -24.06 11.35
CA ARG A 74 6.23 -23.09 11.34
C ARG A 74 6.49 -22.03 10.27
N ALA A 75 7.70 -21.48 10.17
CA ALA A 75 8.12 -20.58 9.11
C ALA A 75 8.02 -21.23 7.72
N GLN A 76 8.49 -22.47 7.54
CA GLN A 76 8.34 -23.23 6.30
C GLN A 76 6.87 -23.51 5.95
N SER A 77 6.05 -23.92 6.93
CA SER A 77 4.61 -24.13 6.72
C SER A 77 3.88 -22.83 6.37
N THR A 78 4.23 -21.71 7.00
CA THR A 78 3.66 -20.38 6.69
C THR A 78 4.12 -19.88 5.32
N ALA A 79 5.38 -20.10 4.93
CA ALA A 79 5.85 -19.82 3.57
C ALA A 79 5.08 -20.64 2.54
N ILE A 80 4.94 -21.96 2.73
CA ILE A 80 4.19 -22.86 1.84
C ILE A 80 2.69 -22.49 1.79
N GLN A 81 2.08 -22.08 2.91
CA GLN A 81 0.70 -21.60 2.91
C GLN A 81 0.54 -20.24 2.21
N THR A 82 1.50 -19.31 2.38
CA THR A 82 1.51 -18.02 1.67
C THR A 82 1.68 -18.25 0.17
N GLU A 83 2.65 -19.07 -0.24
CA GLU A 83 2.87 -19.46 -1.64
C GLU A 83 1.62 -20.14 -2.23
N ARG A 84 0.96 -21.05 -1.52
CA ARG A 84 -0.30 -21.67 -1.97
C ARG A 84 -1.45 -20.65 -2.10
N HIS A 85 -1.54 -19.66 -1.20
CA HIS A 85 -2.58 -18.64 -1.29
C HIS A 85 -2.33 -17.67 -2.45
N VAL A 86 -1.06 -17.32 -2.71
CA VAL A 86 -0.65 -16.51 -3.87
C VAL A 86 -0.81 -17.30 -5.19
N MET A 87 -0.50 -18.60 -5.22
CA MET A 87 -0.76 -19.49 -6.35
C MET A 87 -2.25 -19.68 -6.67
N ASN A 88 -3.15 -19.40 -5.71
CA ASN A 88 -4.59 -19.40 -5.97
C ASN A 88 -5.09 -18.08 -6.61
N LEU A 89 -4.32 -16.98 -6.52
CA LEU A 89 -4.69 -15.68 -7.11
C LEU A 89 -4.18 -15.50 -8.54
N TRP A 90 -3.02 -16.09 -8.87
CA TRP A 90 -2.44 -16.08 -10.22
C TRP A 90 -2.00 -17.46 -10.66
N THR A 91 -2.27 -17.78 -11.91
CA THR A 91 -1.85 -19.04 -12.52
C THR A 91 -0.62 -18.84 -13.42
N GLU A 92 0.24 -19.86 -13.47
CA GLU A 92 1.37 -19.93 -14.38
C GLU A 92 1.01 -19.67 -15.87
N PRO A 93 -0.09 -20.23 -16.43
CA PRO A 93 -0.58 -19.84 -17.75
C PRO A 93 -0.95 -18.35 -17.89
N GLN A 94 -1.57 -17.74 -16.87
CA GLN A 94 -1.92 -16.31 -16.90
C GLN A 94 -0.66 -15.44 -16.95
N LEU A 95 0.34 -15.71 -16.11
CA LEU A 95 1.62 -14.98 -16.12
C LEU A 95 2.36 -15.14 -17.45
N ARG A 96 2.34 -16.32 -18.07
CA ARG A 96 2.88 -16.51 -19.43
C ARG A 96 2.12 -15.75 -20.53
N SER A 97 0.80 -15.58 -20.39
CA SER A 97 0.02 -14.76 -21.33
C SER A 97 0.36 -13.27 -21.17
N ILE A 98 0.56 -12.79 -19.95
CA ILE A 98 1.09 -11.43 -19.68
C ILE A 98 2.50 -11.27 -20.25
N ASP A 99 3.39 -12.27 -20.08
CA ASP A 99 4.74 -12.25 -20.65
C ASP A 99 4.72 -12.12 -22.18
N LYS A 100 3.88 -12.91 -22.87
CA LYS A 100 3.68 -12.79 -24.32
C LYS A 100 3.11 -11.43 -24.75
N MET A 101 2.32 -10.77 -23.90
CA MET A 101 1.77 -9.46 -24.16
C MET A 101 2.82 -8.34 -24.04
N LEU A 102 3.76 -8.49 -23.10
CA LEU A 102 4.81 -7.51 -22.79
C LEU A 102 6.13 -7.77 -23.53
N ASN A 103 6.43 -9.01 -23.91
CA ASN A 103 7.63 -9.43 -24.65
C ASN A 103 7.26 -10.30 -25.89
N PRO A 104 6.32 -9.86 -26.76
CA PRO A 104 5.90 -10.64 -27.93
C PRO A 104 7.05 -10.84 -28.92
N LYS A 105 7.15 -12.03 -29.50
CA LYS A 105 8.02 -12.27 -30.68
C LYS A 105 7.28 -12.02 -31.99
N SER A 106 5.95 -12.04 -31.95
CA SER A 106 5.07 -11.82 -33.10
C SER A 106 3.80 -11.06 -32.71
N ILE A 107 3.45 -10.05 -33.51
CA ILE A 107 2.35 -9.12 -33.25
C ILE A 107 1.44 -9.04 -34.48
N ALA A 108 0.16 -9.39 -34.32
CA ALA A 108 -0.88 -9.11 -35.30
C ALA A 108 -1.65 -7.83 -34.95
N VAL A 109 -1.90 -6.97 -35.94
CA VAL A 109 -2.65 -5.71 -35.78
C VAL A 109 -3.95 -5.80 -36.55
N VAL A 110 -5.05 -6.12 -35.86
CA VAL A 110 -6.38 -6.28 -36.46
C VAL A 110 -7.08 -4.92 -36.52
N GLY A 111 -7.45 -4.50 -37.73
CA GLY A 111 -7.85 -3.12 -38.00
C GLY A 111 -6.67 -2.22 -38.40
N ALA A 112 -5.51 -2.77 -38.76
CA ALA A 112 -4.42 -2.02 -39.37
C ALA A 112 -4.90 -1.19 -40.57
N SER A 113 -4.36 0.00 -40.76
CA SER A 113 -4.78 0.90 -41.85
C SER A 113 -3.63 1.83 -42.26
N PRO A 114 -3.52 2.21 -43.55
CA PRO A 114 -2.63 3.30 -43.96
C PRO A 114 -3.09 4.69 -43.48
N LYS A 115 -4.30 4.82 -42.92
CA LYS A 115 -4.89 6.09 -42.46
C LYS A 115 -4.48 6.42 -41.02
N GLY A 116 -4.31 7.72 -40.70
CA GLY A 116 -3.84 8.22 -39.38
C GLY A 116 -4.77 8.03 -38.16
N GLY A 117 -5.77 7.15 -38.24
CA GLY A 117 -6.60 6.73 -37.09
C GLY A 117 -5.87 5.74 -36.18
N TYR A 118 -6.52 5.27 -35.11
CA TYR A 118 -5.90 4.41 -34.09
C TYR A 118 -5.21 3.16 -34.68
N GLY A 119 -5.85 2.45 -35.62
CA GLY A 119 -5.27 1.26 -36.25
C GLY A 119 -3.99 1.54 -37.07
N GLY A 120 -3.90 2.70 -37.73
CA GLY A 120 -2.69 3.11 -38.45
C GLY A 120 -1.59 3.66 -37.55
N ARG A 121 -1.95 4.34 -36.45
CA ARG A 121 -0.99 4.76 -35.41
C ARG A 121 -0.35 3.55 -34.75
N LEU A 122 -1.18 2.58 -34.33
CA LEU A 122 -0.74 1.33 -33.74
C LEU A 122 0.15 0.54 -34.69
N PHE A 123 -0.27 0.36 -35.94
CA PHE A 123 0.55 -0.35 -36.92
C PHE A 123 1.89 0.35 -37.15
N ASN A 124 1.92 1.68 -37.31
CA ASN A 124 3.15 2.46 -37.46
C ASN A 124 4.05 2.42 -36.20
N ALA A 125 3.48 2.33 -34.99
CA ALA A 125 4.26 2.18 -33.76
C ALA A 125 4.93 0.80 -33.68
N VAL A 126 4.17 -0.27 -33.95
CA VAL A 126 4.66 -1.65 -33.97
C VAL A 126 5.67 -1.90 -35.11
N LEU A 127 5.46 -1.29 -36.27
CA LEU A 127 6.34 -1.45 -37.44
C LEU A 127 7.79 -1.00 -37.19
N LYS A 128 8.02 -0.11 -36.21
CA LYS A 128 9.38 0.26 -35.76
C LYS A 128 10.13 -0.89 -35.07
N ALA A 129 9.43 -1.91 -34.60
CA ALA A 129 10.00 -3.10 -33.99
C ALA A 129 10.17 -4.28 -34.98
N LYS A 130 9.86 -4.11 -36.28
CA LYS A 130 9.85 -5.20 -37.29
C LYS A 130 11.15 -6.00 -37.42
N ASP A 131 12.29 -5.41 -37.08
CA ASP A 131 13.61 -6.07 -37.14
C ASP A 131 13.91 -6.88 -35.86
N ARG A 132 12.98 -6.85 -34.89
CA ARG A 132 13.04 -7.49 -33.56
C ARG A 132 11.86 -8.43 -33.30
N VAL A 133 10.70 -8.15 -33.89
CA VAL A 133 9.45 -8.94 -33.77
C VAL A 133 8.78 -9.09 -35.14
N ASN A 134 8.14 -10.23 -35.40
CA ASN A 134 7.31 -10.41 -36.59
C ASN A 134 6.08 -9.50 -36.50
N VAL A 135 5.74 -8.78 -37.57
CA VAL A 135 4.60 -7.83 -37.59
C VAL A 135 3.64 -8.16 -38.72
N TYR A 136 2.37 -8.39 -38.38
CA TYR A 136 1.33 -8.77 -39.33
C TYR A 136 0.16 -7.76 -39.32
N PRO A 137 -0.01 -6.92 -40.36
CA PRO A 137 -1.24 -6.15 -40.53
C PRO A 137 -2.40 -7.09 -40.95
N VAL A 138 -3.55 -6.95 -40.30
CA VAL A 138 -4.77 -7.71 -40.61
C VAL A 138 -5.91 -6.74 -40.94
N ASN A 139 -6.31 -6.71 -42.21
CA ASN A 139 -7.43 -5.94 -42.74
C ASN A 139 -7.85 -6.47 -44.14
N PRO A 140 -9.11 -6.91 -44.34
CA PRO A 140 -9.58 -7.46 -45.63
C PRO A 140 -9.64 -6.44 -46.77
N ASN A 141 -9.53 -5.14 -46.50
CA ASN A 141 -9.62 -4.08 -47.51
C ASN A 141 -8.26 -3.75 -48.17
N TYR A 142 -7.17 -4.36 -47.72
CA TYR A 142 -5.81 -4.04 -48.18
C TYR A 142 -4.98 -5.32 -48.39
N PRO A 143 -4.32 -5.50 -49.55
CA PRO A 143 -3.34 -6.58 -49.75
C PRO A 143 -1.98 -6.25 -49.13
N GLU A 144 -1.69 -4.97 -48.89
CA GLU A 144 -0.44 -4.47 -48.32
C GLU A 144 -0.69 -3.17 -47.53
N ILE A 145 0.04 -2.96 -46.43
CA ILE A 145 0.04 -1.70 -45.67
C ILE A 145 1.49 -1.33 -45.33
N MET A 146 1.93 -0.13 -45.74
CA MET A 146 3.29 0.41 -45.51
C MET A 146 4.43 -0.54 -45.92
N GLY A 147 4.31 -1.23 -47.05
CA GLY A 147 5.35 -2.17 -47.53
C GLY A 147 5.34 -3.53 -46.83
N VAL A 148 4.31 -3.86 -46.05
CA VAL A 148 4.14 -5.16 -45.39
C VAL A 148 2.86 -5.83 -45.89
N LYS A 149 2.96 -7.10 -46.29
CA LYS A 149 1.83 -7.93 -46.71
C LYS A 149 0.74 -7.91 -45.65
N CYS A 150 -0.48 -7.55 -46.06
CA CYS A 150 -1.65 -7.50 -45.21
C CYS A 150 -2.51 -8.75 -45.44
N TYR A 151 -3.06 -9.29 -44.34
CA TYR A 151 -3.85 -10.52 -44.33
C TYR A 151 -5.34 -10.17 -44.15
N PRO A 152 -6.28 -10.90 -44.76
CA PRO A 152 -7.70 -10.59 -44.61
C PRO A 152 -8.24 -10.91 -43.22
N SER A 153 -7.67 -11.94 -42.58
CA SER A 153 -8.12 -12.53 -41.32
C SER A 153 -6.93 -12.96 -40.45
N VAL A 154 -7.17 -13.23 -39.16
CA VAL A 154 -6.12 -13.75 -38.25
C VAL A 154 -5.83 -15.22 -38.56
N SER A 155 -6.82 -15.95 -39.06
CA SER A 155 -6.75 -17.35 -39.46
C SER A 155 -5.71 -17.59 -40.57
N GLU A 156 -5.56 -16.64 -41.49
CA GLU A 156 -4.65 -16.70 -42.64
C GLU A 156 -3.19 -16.32 -42.33
N LEU A 157 -2.87 -15.92 -41.09
CA LEU A 157 -1.49 -15.62 -40.69
C LEU A 157 -0.58 -16.85 -40.86
N PRO A 158 0.72 -16.66 -41.15
CA PRO A 158 1.65 -17.79 -41.34
C PRO A 158 1.97 -18.52 -40.04
N GLU A 159 1.80 -17.86 -38.89
CA GLU A 159 2.03 -18.40 -37.55
C GLU A 159 0.92 -17.97 -36.58
N ALA A 160 0.96 -18.53 -35.36
CA ALA A 160 0.14 -18.07 -34.24
C ALA A 160 0.84 -16.85 -33.58
N PRO A 161 0.22 -15.67 -33.52
CA PRO A 161 0.86 -14.49 -32.95
C PRO A 161 0.94 -14.56 -31.41
N ASP A 162 2.06 -14.15 -30.81
CA ASP A 162 2.16 -14.00 -29.35
C ASP A 162 1.19 -12.94 -28.82
N LEU A 163 0.96 -11.87 -29.60
CA LEU A 163 0.08 -10.76 -29.28
C LEU A 163 -0.83 -10.40 -30.46
N VAL A 164 -2.14 -10.27 -30.22
CA VAL A 164 -3.09 -9.64 -31.14
C VAL A 164 -3.56 -8.30 -30.59
N SER A 165 -3.23 -7.21 -31.28
CA SER A 165 -3.70 -5.86 -30.94
C SER A 165 -4.91 -5.50 -31.81
N ILE A 166 -6.05 -5.26 -31.18
CA ILE A 166 -7.38 -5.22 -31.81
C ILE A 166 -7.92 -3.79 -31.81
N VAL A 167 -8.23 -3.27 -33.01
CA VAL A 167 -8.76 -1.91 -33.24
C VAL A 167 -9.92 -1.94 -34.26
N VAL A 168 -10.96 -2.68 -33.92
CA VAL A 168 -12.19 -2.85 -34.74
C VAL A 168 -13.42 -2.28 -34.02
N PRO A 169 -14.58 -2.12 -34.67
CA PRO A 169 -15.84 -1.81 -33.97
C PRO A 169 -16.10 -2.74 -32.78
N TYR A 170 -16.63 -2.21 -31.68
CA TYR A 170 -16.84 -2.92 -30.40
C TYR A 170 -17.61 -4.24 -30.56
N ASP A 171 -18.59 -4.30 -31.47
CA ASP A 171 -19.42 -5.46 -31.79
C ASP A 171 -18.67 -6.58 -32.52
N LYS A 172 -17.46 -6.30 -33.04
CA LYS A 172 -16.57 -7.27 -33.70
C LYS A 172 -15.42 -7.78 -32.83
N VAL A 173 -15.24 -7.21 -31.65
CA VAL A 173 -14.12 -7.57 -30.75
C VAL A 173 -14.19 -9.04 -30.32
N LEU A 174 -15.38 -9.53 -29.95
CA LEU A 174 -15.54 -10.93 -29.52
C LEU A 174 -15.26 -11.92 -30.65
N ASP A 175 -15.73 -11.65 -31.87
CA ASP A 175 -15.48 -12.47 -33.06
C ASP A 175 -13.97 -12.59 -33.34
N VAL A 176 -13.25 -11.46 -33.29
CA VAL A 176 -11.79 -11.39 -33.49
C VAL A 176 -11.03 -12.12 -32.37
N LEU A 177 -11.46 -12.00 -31.11
CA LEU A 177 -10.86 -12.73 -29.99
C LEU A 177 -11.04 -14.24 -30.14
N GLN A 178 -12.23 -14.70 -30.54
CA GLN A 178 -12.50 -16.12 -30.82
C GLN A 178 -11.67 -16.64 -32.00
N GLU A 179 -11.55 -15.85 -33.07
CA GLU A 179 -10.69 -16.19 -34.21
C GLU A 179 -9.21 -16.29 -33.81
N SER A 180 -8.72 -15.31 -33.05
CA SER A 180 -7.34 -15.26 -32.56
C SER A 180 -7.01 -16.45 -31.67
N HIS A 181 -7.92 -16.82 -30.76
CA HIS A 181 -7.76 -18.00 -29.92
C HIS A 181 -7.73 -19.29 -30.74
N ARG A 182 -8.63 -19.45 -31.74
CA ARG A 182 -8.59 -20.62 -32.66
C ARG A 182 -7.29 -20.70 -33.46
N LYS A 183 -6.66 -19.57 -33.78
CA LYS A 183 -5.33 -19.50 -34.41
C LYS A 183 -4.19 -19.87 -33.44
N GLY A 184 -4.45 -19.92 -32.13
CA GLY A 184 -3.47 -20.20 -31.09
C GLY A 184 -2.77 -18.96 -30.53
N ALA A 185 -3.38 -17.77 -30.67
CA ALA A 185 -2.77 -16.53 -30.19
C ALA A 185 -2.51 -16.54 -28.68
N GLY A 186 -1.38 -15.95 -28.27
CA GLY A 186 -0.91 -16.02 -26.89
C GLY A 186 -1.54 -15.02 -25.91
N SER A 187 -1.95 -13.86 -26.41
CA SER A 187 -2.45 -12.72 -25.64
C SER A 187 -3.16 -11.71 -26.55
N ALA A 188 -3.97 -10.82 -25.97
CA ALA A 188 -4.62 -9.75 -26.72
C ALA A 188 -4.57 -8.37 -26.03
N ILE A 189 -4.57 -7.31 -26.84
CA ILE A 189 -4.79 -5.92 -26.38
C ILE A 189 -5.99 -5.38 -27.15
N VAL A 190 -7.04 -4.96 -26.44
CA VAL A 190 -8.23 -4.36 -27.06
C VAL A 190 -8.19 -2.84 -26.90
N ILE A 191 -7.86 -2.14 -27.98
CA ILE A 191 -7.87 -0.67 -28.04
C ILE A 191 -9.31 -0.14 -28.16
N SER A 192 -10.18 -0.92 -28.80
CA SER A 192 -11.57 -0.55 -29.09
C SER A 192 -12.34 -0.11 -27.84
N ALA A 193 -12.97 1.07 -27.92
CA ALA A 193 -13.95 1.56 -26.97
C ALA A 193 -15.39 1.28 -27.45
N GLY A 194 -16.38 1.54 -26.61
CA GLY A 194 -17.81 1.30 -26.86
C GLY A 194 -18.44 0.25 -25.93
N PHE A 195 -17.88 0.03 -24.74
CA PHE A 195 -18.28 -1.02 -23.80
C PHE A 195 -18.98 -0.41 -22.56
N ALA A 196 -18.72 -0.91 -21.35
CA ALA A 196 -19.44 -0.52 -20.13
C ALA A 196 -19.33 0.98 -19.81
N GLU A 197 -18.27 1.66 -20.26
CA GLU A 197 -18.09 3.11 -20.10
C GLU A 197 -19.15 3.95 -20.84
N ARG A 198 -19.97 3.31 -21.70
CA ARG A 198 -21.12 3.95 -22.34
C ARG A 198 -22.37 4.02 -21.47
N GLY A 199 -22.40 3.33 -20.32
CA GLY A 199 -23.56 3.32 -19.42
C GLY A 199 -24.82 2.67 -20.02
N VAL A 200 -24.66 1.76 -20.97
CA VAL A 200 -25.76 1.05 -21.65
C VAL A 200 -25.63 -0.45 -21.39
N GLU A 201 -26.72 -1.07 -20.94
CA GLU A 201 -26.78 -2.48 -20.49
C GLU A 201 -26.20 -3.47 -21.51
N SER A 202 -26.65 -3.41 -22.78
CA SER A 202 -26.11 -4.28 -23.84
C SER A 202 -24.61 -4.10 -24.13
N ARG A 203 -24.01 -2.98 -23.72
CA ARG A 203 -22.55 -2.75 -23.81
C ARG A 203 -21.81 -3.33 -22.59
N LEU A 204 -22.45 -3.33 -21.43
CA LEU A 204 -21.98 -4.03 -20.23
C LEU A 204 -22.03 -5.55 -20.42
N GLU A 205 -23.14 -6.10 -20.91
CA GLU A 205 -23.29 -7.52 -21.23
C GLU A 205 -22.22 -8.00 -22.23
N LEU A 206 -21.98 -7.23 -23.30
CA LEU A 206 -20.92 -7.56 -24.26
C LEU A 206 -19.54 -7.53 -23.61
N GLN A 207 -19.27 -6.58 -22.73
CA GLN A 207 -18.02 -6.54 -21.97
C GLN A 207 -17.86 -7.76 -21.05
N GLN A 208 -18.93 -8.16 -20.36
CA GLN A 208 -18.96 -9.36 -19.52
C GLN A 208 -18.67 -10.62 -20.35
N ARG A 209 -19.29 -10.77 -21.53
CA ARG A 209 -19.04 -11.88 -22.48
C ARG A 209 -17.59 -11.91 -22.98
N VAL A 210 -17.01 -10.75 -23.28
CA VAL A 210 -15.58 -10.63 -23.68
C VAL A 210 -14.66 -11.06 -22.53
N GLY A 211 -14.93 -10.63 -21.30
CA GLY A 211 -14.16 -11.02 -20.12
C GLY A 211 -14.30 -12.51 -19.76
N ALA A 212 -15.51 -13.06 -19.86
CA ALA A 212 -15.76 -14.49 -19.67
C ALA A 212 -14.94 -15.32 -20.67
N PHE A 213 -15.01 -14.97 -21.96
CA PHE A 213 -14.22 -15.63 -23.00
C PHE A 213 -12.70 -15.57 -22.74
N ALA A 214 -12.14 -14.42 -22.34
CA ALA A 214 -10.71 -14.29 -22.04
C ALA A 214 -10.28 -15.16 -20.84
N ARG A 215 -11.14 -15.31 -19.83
CA ARG A 215 -10.90 -16.19 -18.68
C ARG A 215 -11.00 -17.67 -19.03
N GLU A 216 -12.05 -18.06 -19.74
CA GLU A 216 -12.35 -19.46 -20.10
C GLU A 216 -11.37 -20.03 -21.13
N SER A 217 -11.00 -19.23 -22.14
CA SER A 217 -10.04 -19.63 -23.19
C SER A 217 -8.58 -19.64 -22.72
N GLY A 218 -8.28 -18.99 -21.60
CA GLY A 218 -6.92 -18.76 -21.10
C GLY A 218 -6.10 -17.72 -21.90
N MET A 219 -6.61 -17.21 -23.02
CA MET A 219 -5.99 -16.13 -23.79
C MET A 219 -6.31 -14.78 -23.13
N ARG A 220 -5.40 -14.28 -22.30
CA ARG A 220 -5.63 -13.10 -21.47
C ARG A 220 -5.57 -11.80 -22.26
N MET A 221 -6.30 -10.79 -21.80
CA MET A 221 -6.38 -9.50 -22.50
C MET A 221 -6.22 -8.25 -21.61
N ALA A 222 -5.58 -7.23 -22.17
CA ALA A 222 -5.64 -5.85 -21.66
C ALA A 222 -6.78 -5.07 -22.33
N GLY A 223 -7.37 -4.12 -21.60
CA GLY A 223 -8.51 -3.33 -22.06
C GLY A 223 -9.88 -3.97 -21.71
N PRO A 224 -10.94 -3.71 -22.50
CA PRO A 224 -11.01 -2.84 -23.68
C PRO A 224 -10.82 -1.36 -23.32
N ASN A 225 -10.99 -0.45 -24.29
CA ASN A 225 -10.91 1.00 -24.08
C ASN A 225 -9.56 1.44 -23.45
N CYS A 226 -8.46 0.92 -23.99
CA CYS A 226 -7.10 1.29 -23.59
C CYS A 226 -6.33 1.94 -24.76
N LEU A 227 -5.17 2.54 -24.50
CA LEU A 227 -4.25 2.95 -25.56
C LEU A 227 -3.15 1.93 -25.84
N GLY A 228 -3.25 0.71 -25.29
CA GLY A 228 -2.26 -0.35 -25.42
C GLY A 228 -1.08 -0.19 -24.46
N LEU A 229 0.08 -0.73 -24.81
CA LEU A 229 1.24 -0.75 -23.92
C LEU A 229 2.55 -0.49 -24.66
N ALA A 230 3.62 -0.34 -23.88
CA ALA A 230 4.99 -0.25 -24.34
C ALA A 230 5.92 -1.02 -23.40
N ASN A 231 6.75 -1.88 -23.98
CA ASN A 231 7.97 -2.37 -23.37
C ASN A 231 9.08 -1.42 -23.79
N VAL A 232 9.44 -0.50 -22.89
CA VAL A 232 10.33 0.62 -23.20
C VAL A 232 11.77 0.14 -23.35
N LYS A 233 12.21 -0.78 -22.48
CA LYS A 233 13.57 -1.35 -22.48
C LYS A 233 13.91 -2.11 -23.77
N ASN A 234 12.94 -2.81 -24.35
CA ASN A 234 13.10 -3.52 -25.64
C ASN A 234 12.65 -2.67 -26.84
N ASP A 235 12.09 -1.48 -26.59
CA ASP A 235 11.53 -0.55 -27.59
C ASP A 235 10.47 -1.24 -28.49
N ILE A 236 9.52 -1.92 -27.85
CA ILE A 236 8.37 -2.59 -28.48
C ILE A 236 7.09 -1.85 -28.03
N TRP A 237 6.39 -1.20 -28.97
CA TRP A 237 5.32 -0.24 -28.69
C TRP A 237 3.97 -0.65 -29.33
N PRO A 238 3.27 -1.70 -28.83
CA PRO A 238 1.89 -2.01 -29.22
C PRO A 238 0.90 -1.02 -28.57
N THR A 239 1.01 0.25 -28.97
CA THR A 239 0.15 1.36 -28.53
C THR A 239 -0.43 2.12 -29.71
N ALA A 240 -1.66 2.60 -29.58
CA ALA A 240 -2.30 3.48 -30.56
C ALA A 240 -1.91 4.98 -30.38
N SER A 241 -0.96 5.27 -29.49
CA SER A 241 -0.33 6.58 -29.33
C SER A 241 0.68 6.88 -30.46
N SER A 242 0.84 8.16 -30.80
CA SER A 242 1.91 8.64 -31.68
C SER A 242 3.17 9.09 -30.92
N ARG A 243 3.12 9.15 -29.58
CA ARG A 243 4.20 9.63 -28.71
C ARG A 243 5.04 8.46 -28.17
N THR A 244 6.32 8.70 -27.92
CA THR A 244 7.28 7.71 -27.38
C THR A 244 8.23 8.39 -26.37
N LEU A 245 9.01 7.61 -25.61
CA LEU A 245 10.03 8.13 -24.68
C LEU A 245 11.35 8.56 -25.37
N GLY A 246 11.48 8.44 -26.70
CA GLY A 246 12.68 8.90 -27.41
C GLY A 246 13.98 8.18 -27.02
N GLY A 247 13.90 6.91 -26.63
CA GLY A 247 15.04 6.09 -26.17
C GLY A 247 15.34 6.18 -24.66
N LEU A 248 14.63 7.04 -23.92
CA LEU A 248 14.75 7.11 -22.47
C LEU A 248 14.13 5.86 -21.81
N THR A 249 14.94 5.08 -21.11
CA THR A 249 14.52 3.88 -20.36
C THR A 249 15.04 3.93 -18.94
N GLY A 250 14.38 3.24 -18.00
CA GLY A 250 14.73 3.27 -16.59
C GLY A 250 13.90 2.27 -15.77
N PRO A 251 14.14 2.18 -14.46
CA PRO A 251 13.64 1.09 -13.63
C PRO A 251 12.21 1.25 -13.08
N ILE A 252 11.36 2.05 -13.72
CA ILE A 252 10.00 2.36 -13.25
C ILE A 252 8.96 1.76 -14.20
N GLY A 253 8.14 0.83 -13.72
CA GLY A 253 7.01 0.29 -14.48
C GLY A 253 5.74 1.11 -14.21
N LEU A 254 5.18 1.75 -15.23
CA LEU A 254 3.98 2.58 -15.12
C LEU A 254 2.73 1.80 -15.55
N VAL A 255 1.77 1.60 -14.64
CA VAL A 255 0.49 0.92 -14.90
C VAL A 255 -0.68 1.88 -14.66
N CYS A 256 -1.51 2.12 -15.67
CA CYS A 256 -2.48 3.22 -15.65
C CYS A 256 -3.80 2.84 -16.32
N GLN A 257 -4.91 3.01 -15.61
CA GLN A 257 -6.25 2.78 -16.17
C GLN A 257 -6.57 3.77 -17.31
N SER A 258 -6.23 5.06 -17.13
CA SER A 258 -6.41 6.09 -18.17
C SER A 258 -5.28 6.09 -19.21
N GLY A 259 -5.52 5.49 -20.37
CA GLY A 259 -4.55 5.46 -21.47
C GLY A 259 -4.12 6.86 -21.95
N ALA A 260 -5.05 7.82 -22.00
CA ALA A 260 -4.75 9.20 -22.37
C ALA A 260 -3.82 9.88 -21.36
N THR A 261 -3.91 9.52 -20.06
CA THR A 261 -3.01 10.01 -19.01
C THR A 261 -1.62 9.35 -19.14
N ALA A 262 -1.58 8.03 -19.36
CA ALA A 262 -0.35 7.26 -19.53
C ALA A 262 0.52 7.78 -20.71
N PHE A 263 -0.04 7.79 -21.91
CA PHE A 263 0.65 8.21 -23.14
C PHE A 263 0.54 9.73 -23.43
N GLY A 264 0.17 10.52 -22.42
CA GLY A 264 0.04 11.97 -22.49
C GLY A 264 0.86 12.66 -21.40
N PRO A 265 0.22 13.20 -20.34
CA PRO A 265 0.91 13.96 -19.30
C PRO A 265 2.05 13.19 -18.63
N PHE A 266 1.91 11.89 -18.34
CA PHE A 266 3.03 11.12 -17.75
C PHE A 266 4.18 10.93 -18.73
N LEU A 267 3.91 10.43 -19.93
CA LEU A 267 4.92 10.22 -20.96
C LEU A 267 5.72 11.49 -21.29
N ILE A 268 5.04 12.63 -21.44
CA ILE A 268 5.69 13.91 -21.75
C ILE A 268 6.53 14.39 -20.54
N ARG A 269 5.98 14.32 -19.31
CA ARG A 269 6.72 14.71 -18.10
C ARG A 269 7.92 13.81 -17.83
N ALA A 270 7.84 12.52 -18.14
CA ALA A 270 8.95 11.59 -18.06
C ALA A 270 10.10 12.03 -18.98
N VAL A 271 9.81 12.40 -20.23
CA VAL A 271 10.79 12.99 -21.16
C VAL A 271 11.33 14.33 -20.63
N ASP A 272 10.45 15.27 -20.26
CA ASP A 272 10.86 16.60 -19.78
C ASP A 272 11.72 16.53 -18.51
N SER A 273 11.43 15.59 -17.61
CA SER A 273 12.18 15.36 -16.37
C SER A 273 13.37 14.42 -16.52
N GLY A 274 13.55 13.75 -17.66
CA GLY A 274 14.61 12.76 -17.87
C GLY A 274 14.42 11.46 -17.05
N ILE A 275 13.19 11.14 -16.68
CA ILE A 275 12.85 9.97 -15.87
C ILE A 275 12.48 8.80 -16.80
N GLY A 276 13.33 7.76 -16.83
CA GLY A 276 13.12 6.58 -17.65
C GLY A 276 12.15 5.56 -17.06
N LEU A 277 11.40 4.89 -17.94
CA LEU A 277 10.46 3.82 -17.60
C LEU A 277 10.91 2.47 -18.18
N SER A 278 10.48 1.36 -17.57
CA SER A 278 10.70 0.00 -18.05
C SER A 278 9.52 -0.45 -18.92
N TYR A 279 8.31 -0.14 -18.46
CA TYR A 279 7.04 -0.42 -19.11
C TYR A 279 6.06 0.75 -18.97
N ILE A 280 5.16 0.88 -19.94
CA ILE A 280 3.96 1.73 -19.86
C ILE A 280 2.77 0.85 -20.23
N ILE A 281 1.82 0.66 -19.33
CA ILE A 281 0.70 -0.28 -19.50
C ILE A 281 -0.61 0.48 -19.30
N SER A 282 -1.39 0.63 -20.37
CA SER A 282 -2.77 1.13 -20.28
C SER A 282 -3.73 -0.05 -20.08
N THR A 283 -4.39 -0.10 -18.93
CA THR A 283 -5.28 -1.24 -18.58
C THR A 283 -6.74 -1.01 -19.01
N GLY A 284 -7.17 0.24 -19.19
CA GLY A 284 -8.50 0.59 -19.70
C GLY A 284 -9.62 0.18 -18.73
N ASN A 285 -10.66 -0.45 -19.25
CA ASN A 285 -11.83 -0.88 -18.46
C ASN A 285 -11.56 -2.06 -17.51
N GLU A 286 -10.39 -2.73 -17.62
CA GLU A 286 -9.99 -3.89 -16.80
C GLU A 286 -11.04 -5.02 -16.79
N THR A 287 -11.38 -5.50 -17.99
CA THR A 287 -12.39 -6.56 -18.18
C THR A 287 -11.85 -7.97 -17.92
N ASP A 288 -10.53 -8.14 -18.01
CA ASP A 288 -9.86 -9.43 -17.80
C ASP A 288 -8.59 -9.33 -16.95
N LEU A 289 -7.60 -8.55 -17.39
CA LEU A 289 -6.42 -8.21 -16.60
C LEU A 289 -6.58 -6.81 -15.97
N GLU A 290 -6.23 -6.70 -14.69
CA GLU A 290 -6.30 -5.46 -13.92
C GLU A 290 -4.91 -4.97 -13.49
N PHE A 291 -4.82 -3.75 -12.93
CA PHE A 291 -3.59 -3.17 -12.38
C PHE A 291 -2.74 -4.18 -11.59
N ALA A 292 -3.37 -4.97 -10.71
CA ALA A 292 -2.69 -5.92 -9.84
C ALA A 292 -2.06 -7.10 -10.61
N ASP A 293 -2.62 -7.52 -11.75
CA ASP A 293 -2.04 -8.59 -12.57
C ASP A 293 -0.73 -8.14 -13.24
N PHE A 294 -0.69 -6.89 -13.74
CA PHE A 294 0.52 -6.31 -14.30
C PHE A 294 1.55 -5.98 -13.21
N ALA A 295 1.11 -5.42 -12.08
CA ALA A 295 2.00 -5.18 -10.94
C ALA A 295 2.61 -6.49 -10.40
N ARG A 296 1.83 -7.59 -10.33
CA ARG A 296 2.33 -8.94 -10.02
C ARG A 296 3.45 -9.35 -10.97
N TYR A 297 3.30 -9.15 -12.28
CA TYR A 297 4.36 -9.46 -13.26
C TYR A 297 5.62 -8.59 -13.03
N LEU A 298 5.46 -7.28 -12.87
CA LEU A 298 6.55 -6.32 -12.65
C LEU A 298 7.35 -6.55 -11.36
N ILE A 299 6.76 -7.23 -10.36
CA ILE A 299 7.47 -7.65 -9.14
C ILE A 299 8.56 -8.69 -9.43
N ASP A 300 8.38 -9.56 -10.43
CA ASP A 300 9.41 -10.55 -10.80
C ASP A 300 10.36 -10.05 -11.92
N ASP A 301 9.97 -9.00 -12.67
CA ASP A 301 10.80 -8.39 -13.71
C ASP A 301 12.10 -7.78 -13.14
N PRO A 302 13.31 -8.20 -13.56
CA PRO A 302 14.56 -7.73 -12.95
C PRO A 302 14.87 -6.25 -13.22
N ASP A 303 14.35 -5.69 -14.31
CA ASP A 303 14.62 -4.30 -14.72
C ASP A 303 13.70 -3.29 -14.00
N THR A 304 12.55 -3.74 -13.47
CA THR A 304 11.60 -2.88 -12.76
C THR A 304 11.88 -2.88 -11.25
N ARG A 305 12.21 -1.73 -10.69
CA ARG A 305 12.43 -1.51 -9.24
C ARG A 305 11.26 -0.83 -8.54
N VAL A 306 10.48 -0.02 -9.24
CA VAL A 306 9.34 0.72 -8.69
C VAL A 306 8.14 0.56 -9.61
N ILE A 307 6.96 0.38 -9.01
CA ILE A 307 5.70 0.27 -9.74
C ILE A 307 4.94 1.57 -9.52
N ALA A 308 4.92 2.43 -10.54
CA ALA A 308 4.15 3.66 -10.54
C ALA A 308 2.74 3.39 -11.09
N GLY A 309 1.72 4.07 -10.58
CA GLY A 309 0.38 3.88 -11.11
C GLY A 309 -0.59 5.05 -10.96
N PHE A 310 -1.63 4.99 -11.79
CA PHE A 310 -2.76 5.91 -11.77
C PHE A 310 -4.06 5.11 -11.91
N VAL A 311 -4.86 5.15 -10.85
CA VAL A 311 -5.95 4.21 -10.59
C VAL A 311 -7.21 4.98 -10.16
N GLU A 312 -8.35 4.60 -10.73
CA GLU A 312 -9.69 5.08 -10.38
C GLU A 312 -10.30 4.23 -9.25
N GLY A 313 -10.10 2.90 -9.31
CA GLY A 313 -10.46 1.92 -8.28
C GLY A 313 -9.92 0.53 -8.65
N PHE A 314 -9.96 -0.44 -7.74
CA PHE A 314 -9.54 -1.83 -8.01
C PHE A 314 -10.75 -2.76 -8.18
N LYS A 315 -10.58 -3.89 -8.88
CA LYS A 315 -11.61 -4.92 -9.00
C LYS A 315 -11.48 -5.98 -7.90
N ASP A 316 -10.25 -6.41 -7.60
CA ASP A 316 -9.97 -7.37 -6.53
C ASP A 316 -8.86 -6.90 -5.57
N VAL A 317 -9.27 -6.37 -4.40
CA VAL A 317 -8.35 -5.96 -3.33
C VAL A 317 -7.44 -7.09 -2.84
N ARG A 318 -7.84 -8.36 -2.93
CA ARG A 318 -7.02 -9.49 -2.47
C ARG A 318 -5.74 -9.59 -3.31
N LYS A 319 -5.87 -9.35 -4.62
CA LYS A 319 -4.71 -9.23 -5.51
C LYS A 319 -3.87 -7.98 -5.19
N VAL A 320 -4.49 -6.83 -4.95
CA VAL A 320 -3.77 -5.59 -4.61
C VAL A 320 -2.93 -5.76 -3.33
N ILE A 321 -3.52 -6.36 -2.29
CA ILE A 321 -2.86 -6.68 -1.03
C ILE A 321 -1.72 -7.68 -1.27
N ALA A 322 -1.96 -8.79 -1.97
CA ALA A 322 -0.92 -9.78 -2.24
C ALA A 322 0.24 -9.19 -3.05
N VAL A 323 -0.04 -8.32 -4.04
CA VAL A 323 0.96 -7.55 -4.79
C VAL A 323 1.74 -6.62 -3.86
N ALA A 324 1.08 -5.88 -2.97
CA ALA A 324 1.75 -4.97 -2.04
C ALA A 324 2.65 -5.71 -1.03
N GLU A 325 2.23 -6.87 -0.54
CA GLU A 325 3.06 -7.74 0.30
C GLU A 325 4.27 -8.28 -0.47
N MET A 326 4.08 -8.81 -1.67
CA MET A 326 5.18 -9.31 -2.51
C MET A 326 6.15 -8.19 -2.91
N ALA A 327 5.63 -7.00 -3.19
CA ALA A 327 6.39 -5.78 -3.46
C ALA A 327 7.28 -5.41 -2.26
N ALA A 328 6.74 -5.43 -1.05
CA ALA A 328 7.51 -5.24 0.17
C ALA A 328 8.58 -6.33 0.37
N GLU A 329 8.24 -7.61 0.20
CA GLU A 329 9.19 -8.72 0.29
C GLU A 329 10.35 -8.58 -0.71
N ARG A 330 10.07 -8.22 -1.96
CA ARG A 330 11.08 -7.96 -3.01
C ARG A 330 11.79 -6.60 -2.87
N GLY A 331 11.28 -5.67 -2.06
CA GLY A 331 11.84 -4.33 -1.91
C GLY A 331 11.59 -3.41 -3.10
N LYS A 332 10.46 -3.60 -3.78
CA LYS A 332 10.02 -2.81 -4.94
C LYS A 332 8.81 -1.97 -4.55
N PRO A 333 8.94 -0.68 -4.16
CA PRO A 333 7.81 0.11 -3.72
C PRO A 333 6.76 0.32 -4.82
N ILE A 334 5.51 0.51 -4.39
CA ILE A 334 4.39 0.88 -5.25
C ILE A 334 4.01 2.32 -4.93
N VAL A 335 3.95 3.19 -5.95
CA VAL A 335 3.58 4.61 -5.82
C VAL A 335 2.34 4.87 -6.67
N LEU A 336 1.27 5.41 -6.10
CA LEU A 336 -0.03 5.56 -6.78
C LEU A 336 -0.61 6.97 -6.67
N ILE A 337 -1.12 7.48 -7.80
CA ILE A 337 -2.24 8.43 -7.79
C ILE A 337 -3.54 7.62 -7.80
N LYS A 338 -4.25 7.59 -6.67
CA LYS A 338 -5.64 7.12 -6.60
C LYS A 338 -6.58 8.32 -6.72
N ILE A 339 -7.29 8.43 -7.84
CA ILE A 339 -8.28 9.50 -8.05
C ILE A 339 -9.61 9.18 -7.35
N GLY A 340 -10.56 10.12 -7.39
CA GLY A 340 -11.85 9.98 -6.71
C GLY A 340 -11.86 10.43 -5.24
N ARG A 341 -10.91 11.29 -4.84
CA ARG A 341 -10.72 11.72 -3.43
C ARG A 341 -11.87 12.54 -2.87
N SER A 342 -12.21 13.63 -3.55
CA SER A 342 -13.36 14.45 -3.20
C SER A 342 -14.64 13.80 -3.69
N GLU A 343 -15.77 14.14 -3.08
CA GLU A 343 -17.09 13.74 -3.54
C GLU A 343 -17.32 14.12 -5.02
N SER A 344 -16.82 15.29 -5.44
CA SER A 344 -16.82 15.75 -6.85
C SER A 344 -15.95 14.88 -7.77
N GLY A 345 -14.76 14.48 -7.32
CA GLY A 345 -13.87 13.59 -8.06
C GLY A 345 -14.42 12.16 -8.16
N ALA A 346 -15.04 11.66 -7.09
CA ALA A 346 -15.70 10.36 -7.08
C ALA A 346 -16.89 10.35 -8.05
N ARG A 347 -17.74 11.39 -8.05
CA ARG A 347 -18.81 11.54 -9.05
C ARG A 347 -18.26 11.55 -10.48
N ALA A 348 -17.19 12.32 -10.74
CA ALA A 348 -16.58 12.39 -12.08
C ALA A 348 -16.00 11.04 -12.55
N ALA A 349 -15.31 10.30 -11.67
CA ALA A 349 -14.79 8.97 -11.98
C ALA A 349 -15.92 7.97 -12.27
N ARG A 350 -16.98 7.93 -11.43
CA ARG A 350 -18.16 7.08 -11.66
C ARG A 350 -18.81 7.32 -13.03
N SER A 351 -18.94 8.58 -13.44
CA SER A 351 -19.46 8.94 -14.78
C SER A 351 -18.52 8.62 -15.95
N HIS A 352 -17.24 8.34 -15.68
CA HIS A 352 -16.23 8.05 -16.72
C HIS A 352 -16.08 6.54 -17.00
N THR A 353 -16.14 5.69 -15.96
CA THR A 353 -15.87 4.23 -16.09
C THR A 353 -16.98 3.30 -15.59
N ALA A 354 -18.11 3.85 -15.12
CA ALA A 354 -19.25 3.11 -14.57
C ALA A 354 -18.92 2.17 -13.39
N ALA A 355 -17.72 2.27 -12.81
CA ALA A 355 -17.32 1.54 -11.62
C ALA A 355 -17.75 2.28 -10.34
N LEU A 356 -18.01 1.53 -9.26
CA LEU A 356 -18.16 2.12 -7.93
C LEU A 356 -16.87 2.84 -7.51
N THR A 357 -16.94 3.70 -6.49
CA THR A 357 -15.75 4.28 -5.85
C THR A 357 -15.92 4.11 -4.35
N GLY A 358 -15.09 3.27 -3.74
CA GLY A 358 -15.03 3.10 -2.28
C GLY A 358 -14.61 4.39 -1.56
N ALA A 359 -14.85 4.47 -0.26
CA ALA A 359 -14.60 5.69 0.52
C ALA A 359 -13.09 6.02 0.61
N ASP A 360 -12.71 7.29 0.40
CA ASP A 360 -11.30 7.69 0.26
C ASP A 360 -10.45 7.41 1.52
N ALA A 361 -11.05 7.56 2.70
CA ALA A 361 -10.39 7.27 3.98
C ALA A 361 -10.06 5.77 4.16
N LEU A 362 -10.88 4.87 3.60
CA LEU A 362 -10.61 3.43 3.62
C LEU A 362 -9.45 3.09 2.69
N TYR A 363 -9.34 3.78 1.55
CA TYR A 363 -8.20 3.67 0.65
C TYR A 363 -6.89 4.11 1.31
N ASP A 364 -6.88 5.24 2.02
CA ASP A 364 -5.68 5.69 2.76
C ASP A 364 -5.28 4.66 3.84
N ALA A 365 -6.24 4.16 4.63
CA ALA A 365 -5.98 3.13 5.64
C ALA A 365 -5.40 1.83 5.05
N VAL A 366 -5.91 1.36 3.90
CA VAL A 366 -5.37 0.19 3.18
C VAL A 366 -3.96 0.47 2.67
N PHE A 367 -3.72 1.65 2.08
CA PHE A 367 -2.42 2.00 1.53
C PHE A 367 -1.34 2.15 2.60
N GLU A 368 -1.65 2.77 3.74
CA GLU A 368 -0.75 2.85 4.89
C GLU A 368 -0.48 1.47 5.51
N GLN A 369 -1.51 0.64 5.66
CA GLN A 369 -1.38 -0.73 6.20
C GLN A 369 -0.46 -1.61 5.33
N TYR A 370 -0.55 -1.50 4.01
CA TYR A 370 0.18 -2.33 3.05
C TYR A 370 1.36 -1.63 2.34
N GLY A 371 1.74 -0.43 2.76
CA GLY A 371 2.96 0.26 2.29
C GLY A 371 2.90 0.75 0.84
N ILE A 372 1.70 1.04 0.35
CA ILE A 372 1.48 1.69 -0.95
C ILE A 372 1.62 3.20 -0.75
N ILE A 373 2.52 3.84 -1.49
CA ILE A 373 2.82 5.27 -1.33
C ILE A 373 1.82 6.06 -2.17
N ARG A 374 0.90 6.78 -1.51
CA ARG A 374 -0.07 7.64 -2.20
C ARG A 374 0.49 9.04 -2.46
N VAL A 375 0.40 9.49 -3.71
CA VAL A 375 0.88 10.80 -4.19
C VAL A 375 -0.25 11.58 -4.86
N GLN A 376 -0.09 12.90 -5.02
CA GLN A 376 -1.20 13.78 -5.39
C GLN A 376 -1.23 14.26 -6.85
N ASP A 377 -0.08 14.36 -7.51
CA ASP A 377 0.00 14.87 -8.88
C ASP A 377 1.03 14.15 -9.76
N TYR A 378 1.01 14.46 -11.07
CA TYR A 378 1.82 13.75 -12.08
C TYR A 378 3.32 13.93 -11.93
N ASP A 379 3.78 15.10 -11.48
CA ASP A 379 5.20 15.34 -11.24
C ASP A 379 5.61 14.60 -9.96
N ASP A 380 4.80 14.65 -8.90
CA ASP A 380 5.03 13.95 -7.62
C ASP A 380 5.13 12.42 -7.81
N LEU A 381 4.24 11.82 -8.62
CA LEU A 381 4.35 10.38 -8.96
C LEU A 381 5.69 10.03 -9.61
N LEU A 382 6.17 10.84 -10.55
CA LEU A 382 7.41 10.56 -11.28
C LEU A 382 8.64 10.86 -10.41
N GLU A 383 8.68 12.02 -9.75
CA GLU A 383 9.78 12.47 -8.87
C GLU A 383 9.97 11.51 -7.69
N THR A 384 8.88 11.14 -6.99
CA THR A 384 8.92 10.19 -5.87
C THR A 384 9.26 8.76 -6.34
N SER A 385 8.74 8.30 -7.48
CA SER A 385 9.13 6.99 -8.03
C SER A 385 10.61 6.92 -8.44
N HIS A 386 11.15 8.00 -9.03
CA HIS A 386 12.55 8.07 -9.42
C HIS A 386 13.48 8.15 -8.20
N LEU A 387 13.11 8.90 -7.16
CA LEU A 387 13.80 8.88 -5.87
C LEU A 387 13.90 7.45 -5.30
N LEU A 388 12.79 6.73 -5.22
CA LEU A 388 12.73 5.36 -4.68
C LEU A 388 13.48 4.33 -5.54
N ALA A 389 13.58 4.53 -6.85
CA ALA A 389 14.22 3.57 -7.74
C ALA A 389 15.77 3.65 -7.73
N HIS A 390 16.31 4.86 -7.51
CA HIS A 390 17.74 5.14 -7.61
C HIS A 390 18.42 5.38 -6.24
N GLN A 391 17.67 5.64 -5.17
CA GLN A 391 18.22 5.72 -3.82
C GLN A 391 18.15 4.40 -3.05
N ARG A 392 19.02 4.28 -2.04
CA ARG A 392 19.07 3.14 -1.12
C ARG A 392 18.26 3.46 0.12
N LYS A 393 17.93 2.44 0.92
CA LYS A 393 17.47 2.65 2.29
C LYS A 393 18.50 3.49 3.08
N PRO A 394 18.13 4.67 3.60
CA PRO A 394 19.03 5.48 4.42
C PRO A 394 19.48 4.74 5.68
N LYS A 395 20.75 4.88 6.08
CA LYS A 395 21.28 4.36 7.36
C LYS A 395 20.88 5.21 8.58
N ARG A 396 20.35 6.41 8.32
CA ARG A 396 19.96 7.46 9.26
C ARG A 396 18.81 8.26 8.66
N ARG A 397 17.98 8.89 9.50
CA ARG A 397 16.82 9.69 9.06
C ARG A 397 17.17 11.15 8.74
N GLY A 398 18.23 11.69 9.33
CA GLY A 398 18.57 13.11 9.22
C GLY A 398 18.93 13.53 7.80
N ILE A 399 18.55 14.75 7.43
CA ILE A 399 18.81 15.34 6.12
C ILE A 399 19.82 16.47 6.30
N ALA A 400 20.85 16.50 5.45
CA ALA A 400 21.70 17.66 5.27
C ALA A 400 21.22 18.45 4.06
N VAL A 401 21.11 19.78 4.16
CA VAL A 401 20.81 20.65 3.02
C VAL A 401 21.97 21.61 2.78
N VAL A 402 22.47 21.69 1.55
CA VAL A 402 23.43 22.73 1.12
C VAL A 402 22.85 23.53 -0.03
N SER A 403 22.86 24.86 0.09
CA SER A 403 22.40 25.78 -0.94
C SER A 403 23.32 26.97 -1.13
N HIS A 404 23.11 27.70 -2.22
CA HIS A 404 23.81 28.93 -2.57
C HIS A 404 23.01 30.18 -2.21
N SER A 405 21.93 30.02 -1.43
CA SER A 405 20.98 31.06 -1.07
C SER A 405 20.26 30.72 0.24
N GLY A 406 20.29 31.65 1.20
CA GLY A 406 19.59 31.54 2.47
C GLY A 406 18.07 31.45 2.32
N GLY A 407 17.47 32.14 1.35
CA GLY A 407 16.02 32.07 1.11
C GLY A 407 15.55 30.68 0.63
N ILE A 408 16.34 30.04 -0.24
CA ILE A 408 16.11 28.66 -0.67
C ILE A 408 16.33 27.70 0.50
N SER A 409 17.38 27.93 1.30
CA SER A 409 17.72 27.14 2.48
C SER A 409 16.60 27.13 3.51
N SER A 410 16.13 28.31 3.96
CA SER A 410 15.08 28.44 4.96
C SER A 410 13.77 27.83 4.50
N LEU A 411 13.34 28.08 3.25
CA LEU A 411 12.11 27.49 2.73
C LEU A 411 12.21 25.96 2.59
N THR A 412 13.40 25.42 2.28
CA THR A 412 13.61 23.96 2.28
C THR A 412 13.53 23.40 3.70
N ALA A 413 14.12 24.07 4.69
CA ALA A 413 14.03 23.68 6.10
C ALA A 413 12.58 23.72 6.62
N ASP A 414 11.82 24.77 6.32
CA ASP A 414 10.40 24.90 6.70
C ASP A 414 9.58 23.74 6.13
N MET A 415 9.75 23.43 4.84
CA MET A 415 9.00 22.33 4.20
C MET A 415 9.41 20.96 4.76
N CYS A 416 10.69 20.75 5.09
CA CYS A 416 11.14 19.54 5.77
C CYS A 416 10.53 19.43 7.18
N GLY A 417 10.60 20.49 7.98
CA GLY A 417 10.03 20.52 9.34
C GLY A 417 8.52 20.28 9.36
N LEU A 418 7.77 20.91 8.45
CA LEU A 418 6.33 20.68 8.28
C LEU A 418 6.00 19.25 7.81
N ALA A 419 6.90 18.61 7.06
CA ALA A 419 6.79 17.19 6.69
C ALA A 419 7.21 16.23 7.82
N GLY A 420 7.66 16.73 8.98
CA GLY A 420 8.16 15.92 10.09
C GLY A 420 9.56 15.34 9.85
N LEU A 421 10.35 15.96 8.98
CA LEU A 421 11.73 15.58 8.67
C LEU A 421 12.72 16.37 9.53
N ASP A 422 13.77 15.68 9.98
CA ASP A 422 14.80 16.26 10.84
C ASP A 422 16.04 16.71 10.05
N LEU A 423 16.51 17.92 10.36
CA LEU A 423 17.75 18.51 9.84
C LEU A 423 18.71 18.65 11.03
N PRO A 424 19.48 17.59 11.38
CA PRO A 424 20.29 17.61 12.58
C PRO A 424 21.35 18.72 12.54
N PRO A 425 21.66 19.36 13.68
CA PRO A 425 22.69 20.38 13.75
C PRO A 425 24.06 19.77 13.46
N LEU A 426 24.91 20.53 12.75
CA LEU A 426 26.26 20.09 12.40
C LEU A 426 27.16 19.98 13.64
N SER A 427 27.99 18.94 13.69
CA SER A 427 29.10 18.81 14.62
C SER A 427 30.11 19.97 14.48
N ASP A 428 30.79 20.32 15.57
CA ASP A 428 31.82 21.38 15.53
C ASP A 428 32.91 21.10 14.49
N LYS A 429 33.26 19.82 14.28
CA LYS A 429 34.19 19.39 13.21
C LYS A 429 33.70 19.79 11.81
N ALA A 430 32.41 19.59 11.51
CA ALA A 430 31.85 20.00 10.22
C ALA A 430 31.70 21.52 10.13
N ARG A 431 31.28 22.18 11.22
CA ARG A 431 31.15 23.64 11.29
C ARG A 431 32.48 24.34 11.03
N ASP A 432 33.54 23.95 11.74
CA ASP A 432 34.88 24.50 11.58
C ASP A 432 35.45 24.24 10.19
N GLY A 433 35.26 23.02 9.66
CA GLY A 433 35.68 22.64 8.32
C GLY A 433 34.99 23.47 7.22
N ILE A 434 33.68 23.69 7.33
CA ILE A 434 32.92 24.52 6.38
C ILE A 434 33.30 26.00 6.53
N ASN A 435 33.41 26.51 7.76
CA ASN A 435 33.82 27.89 8.04
C ASN A 435 35.21 28.21 7.46
N ALA A 436 36.15 27.26 7.51
CA ALA A 436 37.47 27.41 6.88
C ALA A 436 37.40 27.61 5.36
N VAL A 437 36.34 27.11 4.71
CA VAL A 437 36.07 27.31 3.27
C VAL A 437 35.29 28.60 3.01
N VAL A 438 34.10 28.77 3.60
CA VAL A 438 33.18 29.89 3.28
C VAL A 438 33.59 31.23 3.89
N LYS A 439 34.44 31.21 4.93
CA LYS A 439 34.92 32.39 5.66
C LYS A 439 33.75 33.28 6.10
N GLU A 440 33.73 34.56 5.72
CA GLU A 440 32.71 35.54 6.14
C GLU A 440 31.48 35.59 5.22
N PHE A 441 31.45 34.82 4.12
CA PHE A 441 30.45 34.94 3.05
C PHE A 441 29.39 33.82 3.04
N GLY A 442 29.37 32.95 4.05
CA GLY A 442 28.41 31.86 4.18
C GLY A 442 28.17 31.48 5.64
N TRP A 443 27.28 30.51 5.86
CA TRP A 443 26.87 30.09 7.20
C TRP A 443 26.97 28.57 7.36
N ALA A 444 27.88 28.12 8.23
CA ALA A 444 28.07 26.70 8.54
C ALA A 444 27.04 26.20 9.58
N ALA A 445 25.84 25.89 9.09
CA ALA A 445 24.80 25.16 9.82
C ALA A 445 24.13 24.13 8.91
N ASN A 446 23.02 23.54 9.36
CA ASN A 446 22.15 22.72 8.53
C ASN A 446 20.75 23.37 8.51
N PRO A 447 20.28 23.92 7.37
CA PRO A 447 20.98 24.03 6.09
C PRO A 447 22.26 24.88 6.10
N ALA A 448 23.18 24.56 5.19
CA ALA A 448 24.37 25.36 4.93
C ALA A 448 24.12 26.32 3.75
N ASP A 449 24.29 27.62 3.98
CA ASP A 449 24.34 28.64 2.93
C ASP A 449 25.78 28.89 2.51
N VAL A 450 26.12 28.55 1.27
CA VAL A 450 27.43 28.69 0.65
C VAL A 450 27.47 29.84 -0.37
N THR A 451 26.69 30.90 -0.13
CA THR A 451 26.60 32.12 -0.97
C THR A 451 27.95 32.49 -1.60
N GLY A 452 27.97 32.60 -2.93
CA GLY A 452 29.19 32.87 -3.74
C GLY A 452 30.14 31.68 -3.94
N PHE A 453 30.20 30.71 -3.02
CA PHE A 453 31.11 29.55 -3.07
C PHE A 453 30.59 28.34 -3.86
N SER A 454 29.36 28.39 -4.38
CA SER A 454 28.79 27.32 -5.24
C SER A 454 29.53 27.09 -6.56
N ARG A 455 30.43 28.00 -6.95
CA ARG A 455 31.34 27.90 -8.11
C ARG A 455 32.80 27.60 -7.72
N SER A 456 33.09 27.42 -6.43
CA SER A 456 34.44 27.22 -5.92
C SER A 456 34.91 25.77 -6.13
N GLU A 457 36.19 25.59 -6.44
CA GLU A 457 36.85 24.27 -6.40
C GLU A 457 36.80 23.61 -5.01
N GLN A 458 36.48 24.38 -3.97
CA GLN A 458 36.33 23.91 -2.59
C GLN A 458 34.89 23.47 -2.24
N PHE A 459 33.90 23.65 -3.13
CA PHE A 459 32.53 23.18 -2.90
C PHE A 459 32.41 21.67 -2.54
N PRO A 460 33.22 20.76 -3.12
CA PRO A 460 33.25 19.35 -2.71
C PRO A 460 33.64 19.15 -1.23
N GLN A 461 34.45 20.02 -0.64
CA GLN A 461 34.85 19.93 0.76
C GLN A 461 33.65 20.24 1.67
N ILE A 462 32.86 21.25 1.32
CA ILE A 462 31.63 21.60 2.06
C ILE A 462 30.63 20.44 1.98
N MET A 463 30.37 19.90 0.77
CA MET A 463 29.48 18.75 0.63
C MET A 463 29.99 17.51 1.39
N GLN A 464 31.30 17.30 1.44
CA GLN A 464 31.91 16.20 2.19
C GLN A 464 31.66 16.36 3.70
N HIS A 465 31.87 17.56 4.26
CA HIS A 465 31.53 17.85 5.66
C HIS A 465 30.05 17.62 5.96
N MET A 466 29.14 18.08 5.08
CA MET A 466 27.70 17.90 5.25
C MET A 466 27.26 16.43 5.18
N ILE A 467 27.81 15.64 4.23
CA ILE A 467 27.41 14.24 4.06
C ILE A 467 28.07 13.31 5.08
N ASP A 468 29.24 13.64 5.63
CA ASP A 468 29.93 12.80 6.62
C ASP A 468 29.26 12.81 8.01
N GLU A 469 28.40 13.78 8.30
CA GLU A 469 27.75 13.92 9.62
C GLU A 469 27.03 12.65 10.08
N PRO A 470 27.23 12.20 11.33
CA PRO A 470 26.90 10.83 11.76
C PRO A 470 25.41 10.50 11.75
N ASP A 471 24.54 11.52 11.86
CA ASP A 471 23.09 11.38 11.87
C ASP A 471 22.42 11.75 10.53
N VAL A 472 23.21 12.15 9.54
CA VAL A 472 22.75 12.42 8.17
C VAL A 472 22.75 11.13 7.35
N GLY A 473 21.61 10.83 6.71
CA GLY A 473 21.44 9.72 5.76
C GLY A 473 21.30 10.17 4.30
N THR A 474 20.85 11.41 4.07
CA THR A 474 20.66 11.99 2.73
C THR A 474 21.19 13.42 2.69
N LEU A 475 22.01 13.74 1.68
CA LEU A 475 22.38 15.11 1.33
C LEU A 475 21.44 15.65 0.24
N VAL A 476 20.93 16.85 0.44
CA VAL A 476 20.20 17.65 -0.55
C VAL A 476 21.09 18.79 -1.03
N VAL A 477 21.27 18.89 -2.35
CA VAL A 477 21.95 20.03 -2.98
C VAL A 477 20.90 20.91 -3.68
N ALA A 478 20.74 22.15 -3.21
CA ALA A 478 19.73 23.08 -3.72
C ALA A 478 20.39 24.20 -4.56
N SER A 479 20.37 24.04 -5.89
CA SER A 479 21.13 24.93 -6.78
C SER A 479 20.64 24.99 -8.23
N ALA A 480 21.26 25.88 -9.00
CA ALA A 480 21.16 26.00 -10.45
C ALA A 480 22.33 25.30 -11.21
N GLY A 481 23.16 24.53 -10.51
CA GLY A 481 24.24 23.72 -11.11
C GLY A 481 25.39 24.53 -11.72
N ALA A 482 25.89 25.55 -11.01
CA ALA A 482 26.88 26.48 -11.58
C ALA A 482 28.28 25.86 -11.75
N GLY A 483 28.97 26.19 -12.86
CA GLY A 483 30.34 25.70 -13.11
C GLY A 483 30.40 24.17 -13.26
N ASN A 484 31.27 23.51 -12.50
CA ASN A 484 31.41 22.06 -12.42
C ASN A 484 30.61 21.42 -11.26
N GLN A 485 29.75 22.18 -10.58
CA GLN A 485 29.02 21.73 -9.39
C GLN A 485 28.26 20.41 -9.61
N VAL A 486 27.62 20.23 -10.77
CA VAL A 486 26.88 19.00 -11.08
C VAL A 486 27.81 17.79 -11.18
N ASP A 487 28.96 17.94 -11.83
CA ASP A 487 29.94 16.86 -11.94
C ASP A 487 30.47 16.45 -10.56
N GLN A 488 30.70 17.42 -9.67
CA GLN A 488 31.10 17.20 -8.27
C GLN A 488 30.02 16.49 -7.45
N VAL A 489 28.73 16.77 -7.69
CA VAL A 489 27.60 16.11 -7.02
C VAL A 489 27.46 14.66 -7.47
N ILE A 490 27.65 14.39 -8.77
CA ILE A 490 27.66 13.04 -9.32
C ILE A 490 28.83 12.23 -8.74
N GLU A 491 30.04 12.79 -8.72
CA GLU A 491 31.23 12.16 -8.11
C GLU A 491 30.99 11.84 -6.62
N LEU A 492 30.36 12.75 -5.88
CA LEU A 492 30.03 12.53 -4.47
C LEU A 492 29.02 11.39 -4.28
N ARG A 493 27.98 11.33 -5.13
CA ARG A 493 26.98 10.24 -5.13
C ARG A 493 27.64 8.90 -5.41
N ASP A 494 28.54 8.84 -6.39
CA ASP A 494 29.20 7.60 -6.83
C ASP A 494 30.17 7.04 -5.77
N ARG A 495 30.82 7.92 -4.98
CA ARG A 495 31.77 7.51 -3.92
C ARG A 495 31.16 7.35 -2.52
N SER A 496 29.90 7.77 -2.32
CA SER A 496 29.22 7.73 -1.02
C SER A 496 28.36 6.46 -0.82
N ASP A 497 28.19 6.07 0.44
CA ASP A 497 27.19 5.08 0.84
C ASP A 497 25.86 5.69 1.29
N LYS A 498 25.84 7.01 1.48
CA LYS A 498 24.67 7.85 1.78
C LYS A 498 24.03 8.40 0.51
N ASN A 499 22.76 8.77 0.62
CA ASN A 499 21.96 9.23 -0.50
C ASN A 499 22.25 10.69 -0.88
N VAL A 500 22.04 11.04 -2.15
CA VAL A 500 22.15 12.40 -2.68
C VAL A 500 20.91 12.71 -3.53
N ALA A 501 20.21 13.79 -3.20
CA ALA A 501 19.09 14.34 -3.97
C ALA A 501 19.37 15.81 -4.34
N PHE A 502 18.69 16.30 -5.37
CA PHE A 502 18.90 17.64 -5.92
C PHE A 502 17.60 18.45 -5.93
N PHE A 503 17.63 19.67 -5.41
CA PHE A 503 16.58 20.65 -5.61
C PHE A 503 17.04 21.63 -6.68
N TRP A 504 16.46 21.51 -7.88
CA TRP A 504 16.82 22.35 -9.02
C TRP A 504 16.08 23.69 -8.96
N THR A 505 16.84 24.79 -8.88
CA THR A 505 16.31 26.15 -8.65
C THR A 505 16.31 27.03 -9.90
N ALA A 506 16.53 26.46 -11.08
CA ALA A 506 16.57 27.19 -12.37
C ALA A 506 15.52 26.66 -13.36
N SER A 507 15.60 27.09 -14.63
CA SER A 507 14.66 26.66 -15.67
C SER A 507 14.65 25.13 -15.84
N ARG A 508 13.46 24.52 -15.92
CA ARG A 508 13.29 23.10 -16.25
C ARG A 508 13.76 22.74 -17.66
N GLY A 509 13.84 23.74 -18.55
CA GLY A 509 14.31 23.61 -19.93
C GLY A 509 15.83 23.75 -20.11
N ASP A 510 16.61 23.77 -19.02
CA ASP A 510 18.07 23.76 -19.11
C ASP A 510 18.59 22.50 -19.81
N LYS A 511 19.57 22.69 -20.70
CA LYS A 511 20.21 21.64 -21.51
C LYS A 511 21.67 21.41 -21.13
N GLY A 512 22.17 22.04 -20.07
CA GLY A 512 23.53 21.92 -19.59
C GLY A 512 23.58 21.14 -18.27
N PRO A 513 23.77 21.80 -17.11
CA PRO A 513 23.88 21.10 -15.83
C PRO A 513 22.65 20.23 -15.47
N LEU A 514 21.42 20.64 -15.82
CA LEU A 514 20.22 19.83 -15.55
C LEU A 514 20.21 18.55 -16.38
N ALA A 515 20.60 18.64 -17.65
CA ALA A 515 20.69 17.46 -18.53
C ALA A 515 21.71 16.45 -17.99
N LYS A 516 22.86 16.92 -17.47
CA LYS A 516 23.84 16.06 -16.78
C LYS A 516 23.27 15.35 -15.55
N LEU A 517 22.55 16.06 -14.67
CA LEU A 517 21.92 15.45 -13.48
C LEU A 517 20.92 14.35 -13.87
N LYS A 518 20.10 14.61 -14.89
CA LYS A 518 19.14 13.64 -15.44
C LYS A 518 19.84 12.40 -16.00
N SER A 519 20.86 12.58 -16.84
CA SER A 519 21.64 11.46 -17.40
C SER A 519 22.46 10.66 -16.38
N ALA A 520 22.62 11.17 -15.15
CA ALA A 520 23.30 10.48 -14.06
C ALA A 520 22.33 9.82 -13.05
N ASP A 521 21.01 9.85 -13.33
CA ASP A 521 19.94 9.41 -12.43
C ASP A 521 20.05 10.00 -11.02
N ILE A 522 20.32 11.31 -10.91
CA ILE A 522 20.21 12.02 -9.64
C ILE A 522 18.73 12.40 -9.44
N PRO A 523 18.07 12.03 -8.32
CA PRO A 523 16.72 12.45 -8.03
C PRO A 523 16.60 13.98 -7.96
N ILE A 524 15.86 14.57 -8.89
CA ILE A 524 15.65 16.02 -9.01
C ILE A 524 14.22 16.35 -8.60
N PHE A 525 14.09 17.35 -7.72
CA PHE A 525 12.83 18.01 -7.39
C PHE A 525 12.90 19.48 -7.78
N TYR A 526 11.73 20.07 -8.07
CA TYR A 526 11.63 21.48 -8.50
C TYR A 526 10.89 22.39 -7.51
N THR A 527 10.39 21.83 -6.40
CA THR A 527 9.83 22.60 -5.28
C THR A 527 10.26 21.99 -3.94
N PRO A 528 10.43 22.80 -2.88
CA PRO A 528 10.88 22.28 -1.59
C PRO A 528 9.83 21.40 -0.91
N ALA A 529 8.53 21.66 -1.16
CA ALA A 529 7.44 20.84 -0.66
C ALA A 529 7.44 19.41 -1.25
N LYS A 530 7.72 19.26 -2.56
CA LYS A 530 7.80 17.93 -3.19
C LYS A 530 9.06 17.18 -2.77
N LEU A 531 10.19 17.88 -2.66
CA LEU A 531 11.42 17.32 -2.10
C LEU A 531 11.17 16.73 -0.70
N ALA A 532 10.53 17.52 0.19
CA ALA A 532 10.19 17.06 1.53
C ALA A 532 9.21 15.87 1.50
N GLY A 533 8.15 15.93 0.66
CA GLY A 533 7.21 14.83 0.47
C GLY A 533 7.89 13.53 0.04
N GLY A 534 8.71 13.57 -1.01
CA GLY A 534 9.44 12.41 -1.52
C GLY A 534 10.43 11.84 -0.50
N LEU A 535 11.20 12.69 0.20
CA LEU A 535 12.13 12.23 1.25
C LEU A 535 11.39 11.61 2.45
N LYS A 536 10.21 12.14 2.82
CA LYS A 536 9.32 11.53 3.81
C LYS A 536 8.84 10.15 3.35
N SER A 537 8.35 10.05 2.11
CA SER A 537 7.91 8.77 1.53
C SER A 537 9.02 7.71 1.48
N LEU A 538 10.25 8.09 1.14
CA LEU A 538 11.41 7.20 1.15
C LEU A 538 11.70 6.65 2.56
N LEU A 539 11.72 7.52 3.57
CA LEU A 539 12.01 7.14 4.95
C LEU A 539 10.89 6.29 5.55
N ASP A 540 9.64 6.72 5.42
CA ASP A 540 8.49 6.05 6.03
C ASP A 540 8.21 4.69 5.38
N TYR A 541 8.39 4.57 4.05
CA TYR A 541 8.30 3.28 3.36
C TYR A 541 9.32 2.27 3.90
N HIS A 542 10.56 2.70 4.13
CA HIS A 542 11.60 1.80 4.65
C HIS A 542 11.38 1.41 6.12
N ASP A 543 10.93 2.33 6.97
CA ASP A 543 10.56 2.03 8.36
C ASP A 543 9.33 1.10 8.43
N TRP A 544 8.30 1.36 7.63
CA TRP A 544 7.15 0.47 7.49
C TRP A 544 7.58 -0.91 7.00
N ARG A 545 8.42 -0.99 5.97
CA ARG A 545 8.88 -2.25 5.38
C ARG A 545 9.68 -3.07 6.38
N ASP A 546 10.56 -2.44 7.14
CA ASP A 546 11.29 -3.11 8.24
C ASP A 546 10.32 -3.73 9.26
N ARG A 547 9.36 -2.93 9.77
CA ARG A 547 8.32 -3.42 10.68
C ARG A 547 7.51 -4.56 10.07
N ARG A 548 7.13 -4.44 8.80
CA ARG A 548 6.33 -5.43 8.05
C ARG A 548 7.06 -6.75 7.84
N LEU A 549 8.39 -6.72 7.66
CA LEU A 549 9.22 -7.92 7.47
C LEU A 549 9.68 -8.55 8.79
N ALA A 550 9.80 -7.78 9.87
CA ALA A 550 10.09 -8.28 11.21
C ALA A 550 8.85 -8.77 11.97
N GLY A 551 7.67 -8.22 11.67
CA GLY A 551 6.41 -8.52 12.32
C GLY A 551 5.76 -9.83 11.83
N GLU A 552 4.86 -10.37 12.65
CA GLU A 552 4.04 -11.53 12.29
C GLU A 552 3.02 -11.15 11.21
N LYS A 553 2.73 -12.06 10.27
CA LYS A 553 1.57 -11.92 9.37
C LYS A 553 0.30 -12.25 10.13
N ALA A 554 -0.79 -11.52 9.90
CA ALA A 554 -2.11 -11.87 10.44
C ALA A 554 -2.51 -13.28 9.97
N GLN A 555 -2.87 -14.15 10.91
CA GLN A 555 -3.30 -15.53 10.62
C GLN A 555 -4.69 -15.77 11.22
N VAL A 556 -5.68 -15.90 10.34
CA VAL A 556 -7.03 -16.31 10.72
C VAL A 556 -7.05 -17.83 10.84
N ALA A 557 -7.24 -18.34 12.06
CA ALA A 557 -7.51 -19.75 12.27
C ALA A 557 -8.88 -20.13 11.63
N PRO A 558 -9.06 -21.36 11.11
CA PRO A 558 -10.36 -21.83 10.67
C PRO A 558 -11.41 -21.72 11.79
N PRO A 559 -12.70 -21.49 11.47
CA PRO A 559 -13.76 -21.44 12.47
C PRO A 559 -13.79 -22.69 13.35
N THR A 560 -14.05 -22.52 14.65
CA THR A 560 -14.33 -23.64 15.55
C THR A 560 -15.67 -24.31 15.17
N PRO A 561 -15.97 -25.54 15.65
CA PRO A 561 -17.28 -26.17 15.41
C PRO A 561 -18.46 -25.33 15.90
N GLU A 562 -18.31 -24.61 17.01
CA GLU A 562 -19.29 -23.67 17.55
C GLU A 562 -19.49 -22.47 16.61
N GLN A 563 -18.39 -21.87 16.12
CA GLN A 563 -18.44 -20.77 15.15
C GLN A 563 -19.07 -21.24 13.83
N MET A 564 -18.74 -22.44 13.35
CA MET A 564 -19.33 -23.00 12.13
C MET A 564 -20.85 -23.17 12.27
N HIS A 565 -21.31 -23.73 13.40
CA HIS A 565 -22.74 -23.86 13.68
C HIS A 565 -23.43 -22.48 13.76
N MET A 566 -22.77 -21.46 14.31
CA MET A 566 -23.28 -20.09 14.29
C MET A 566 -23.37 -19.52 12.85
N ILE A 567 -22.35 -19.74 12.01
CA ILE A 567 -22.35 -19.31 10.59
C ILE A 567 -23.51 -19.96 9.82
N GLU A 568 -23.75 -21.25 10.06
CA GLU A 568 -24.87 -22.00 9.47
C GLU A 568 -26.22 -21.46 9.94
N ARG A 569 -26.38 -21.22 11.25
CA ARG A 569 -27.60 -20.61 11.83
C ARG A 569 -27.87 -19.23 11.21
N LEU A 570 -26.86 -18.39 11.07
CA LEU A 570 -27.00 -17.04 10.47
C LEU A 570 -27.47 -17.13 9.02
N GLY A 571 -26.92 -18.06 8.22
CA GLY A 571 -27.38 -18.30 6.85
C GLY A 571 -28.81 -18.83 6.73
N ALA A 572 -29.37 -19.41 7.81
CA ALA A 572 -30.73 -19.95 7.84
C ALA A 572 -31.78 -18.98 8.43
N LEU A 573 -31.40 -17.79 8.90
CA LEU A 573 -32.32 -16.84 9.56
C LEU A 573 -33.40 -16.26 8.63
N GLY A 574 -33.14 -16.17 7.32
CA GLY A 574 -34.09 -15.62 6.34
C GLY A 574 -34.42 -14.13 6.50
N ARG A 575 -33.71 -13.40 7.39
CA ARG A 575 -33.87 -11.96 7.64
C ARG A 575 -32.50 -11.26 7.76
N PRO A 576 -32.38 -9.98 7.36
CA PRO A 576 -31.12 -9.25 7.43
C PRO A 576 -30.77 -8.78 8.85
N GLY A 577 -31.74 -8.31 9.64
CA GLY A 577 -31.49 -7.82 11.00
C GLY A 577 -31.41 -8.95 12.03
N LEU A 578 -30.46 -8.86 12.95
CA LEU A 578 -30.44 -9.62 14.21
C LEU A 578 -30.99 -8.78 15.36
N SER A 579 -31.58 -9.43 16.37
CA SER A 579 -31.85 -8.75 17.64
C SER A 579 -30.54 -8.46 18.41
N GLU A 580 -30.61 -7.73 19.51
CA GLU A 580 -29.41 -7.43 20.31
C GLU A 580 -28.88 -8.69 20.99
N SER A 581 -29.78 -9.51 21.54
CA SER A 581 -29.42 -10.78 22.18
C SER A 581 -28.84 -11.78 21.17
N GLU A 582 -29.32 -11.79 19.93
CA GLU A 582 -28.74 -12.59 18.84
C GLU A 582 -27.36 -12.05 18.43
N SER A 583 -27.21 -10.74 18.27
CA SER A 583 -25.93 -10.11 17.92
C SER A 583 -24.86 -10.42 18.96
N LYS A 584 -25.20 -10.34 20.26
CA LYS A 584 -24.31 -10.70 21.37
C LYS A 584 -24.02 -12.20 21.47
N GLN A 585 -24.94 -13.08 21.06
CA GLN A 585 -24.65 -14.52 20.92
C GLN A 585 -23.59 -14.79 19.84
N VAL A 586 -23.62 -14.08 18.71
CA VAL A 586 -22.56 -14.19 17.69
C VAL A 586 -21.23 -13.70 18.25
N LEU A 587 -21.20 -12.53 18.91
CA LEU A 587 -19.98 -12.02 19.55
C LEU A 587 -19.38 -13.01 20.57
N ALA A 588 -20.22 -13.64 21.39
CA ALA A 588 -19.79 -14.64 22.37
C ALA A 588 -19.11 -15.86 21.72
N ALA A 589 -19.62 -16.36 20.59
CA ALA A 589 -19.01 -17.48 19.84
C ALA A 589 -17.60 -17.15 19.27
N TRP A 590 -17.26 -15.86 19.13
CA TRP A 590 -15.89 -15.41 18.82
C TRP A 590 -15.06 -15.04 20.04
N GLY A 591 -15.56 -15.25 21.26
CA GLY A 591 -14.86 -14.94 22.51
C GLY A 591 -14.89 -13.45 22.87
N ILE A 592 -15.89 -12.70 22.40
CA ILE A 592 -16.11 -11.29 22.72
C ILE A 592 -17.21 -11.24 23.78
N ALA A 593 -16.85 -10.87 25.01
CA ALA A 593 -17.78 -10.88 26.13
C ALA A 593 -18.84 -9.78 26.00
N GLY A 594 -20.12 -10.15 26.17
CA GLY A 594 -21.21 -9.21 26.38
C GLY A 594 -21.39 -8.82 27.86
N THR A 595 -22.32 -7.91 28.11
CA THR A 595 -22.94 -7.71 29.42
C THR A 595 -23.77 -8.92 29.86
N ARG A 596 -23.91 -9.13 31.17
CA ARG A 596 -24.90 -10.09 31.71
C ARG A 596 -26.31 -9.56 31.44
N GLU A 597 -27.15 -10.39 30.84
CA GLU A 597 -28.48 -10.00 30.38
C GLU A 597 -29.45 -11.19 30.32
N VAL A 598 -30.75 -10.89 30.32
CA VAL A 598 -31.85 -11.85 30.22
C VAL A 598 -32.98 -11.22 29.40
N VAL A 599 -33.50 -11.93 28.40
CA VAL A 599 -34.72 -11.52 27.68
C VAL A 599 -35.95 -11.90 28.53
N ALA A 600 -36.73 -10.90 28.94
CA ALA A 600 -37.96 -11.06 29.69
C ALA A 600 -39.18 -10.88 28.80
N GLN A 601 -40.21 -11.71 29.02
CA GLN A 601 -41.49 -11.69 28.28
C GLN A 601 -42.64 -11.05 29.07
N SER A 602 -42.37 -10.55 30.29
CA SER A 602 -43.32 -9.81 31.12
C SER A 602 -42.60 -8.87 32.08
N ALA A 603 -43.31 -7.87 32.62
CA ALA A 603 -42.77 -6.94 33.59
C ALA A 603 -42.24 -7.64 34.86
N GLU A 604 -42.94 -8.65 35.39
CA GLU A 604 -42.46 -9.43 36.54
C GLU A 604 -41.22 -10.27 36.20
N ALA A 605 -41.17 -10.89 35.01
CA ALA A 605 -39.96 -11.60 34.56
C ALA A 605 -38.76 -10.63 34.40
N ALA A 606 -39.02 -9.37 34.06
CA ALA A 606 -38.00 -8.32 33.98
C ALA A 606 -37.52 -7.90 35.38
N VAL A 607 -38.42 -7.79 36.36
CA VAL A 607 -38.07 -7.58 37.77
C VAL A 607 -37.24 -8.74 38.32
N ASP A 608 -37.64 -9.99 38.09
CA ASP A 608 -36.88 -11.19 38.51
C ASP A 608 -35.49 -11.27 37.85
N ALA A 609 -35.37 -10.82 36.59
CA ALA A 609 -34.07 -10.66 35.94
C ALA A 609 -33.24 -9.56 36.61
N ALA A 610 -33.81 -8.39 36.87
CA ALA A 610 -33.12 -7.27 37.49
C ALA A 610 -32.61 -7.59 38.90
N GLN A 611 -33.42 -8.26 39.71
CA GLN A 611 -33.03 -8.72 41.06
C GLN A 611 -31.85 -9.71 41.01
N ARG A 612 -31.79 -10.61 40.01
CA ARG A 612 -30.68 -11.57 39.84
C ARG A 612 -29.41 -10.93 39.27
N LEU A 613 -29.54 -9.93 38.39
CA LEU A 613 -28.41 -9.22 37.80
C LEU A 613 -27.78 -8.23 38.77
N GLY A 614 -28.60 -7.60 39.61
CA GLY A 614 -28.24 -6.51 40.53
C GLY A 614 -28.53 -5.14 39.91
N TYR A 615 -29.08 -4.24 40.72
CA TYR A 615 -29.38 -2.86 40.32
C TYR A 615 -28.11 -1.97 40.35
N PRO A 616 -28.02 -0.92 39.50
CA PRO A 616 -29.01 -0.53 38.50
C PRO A 616 -28.92 -1.36 37.20
N VAL A 617 -30.05 -1.48 36.50
CA VAL A 617 -30.15 -2.19 35.22
C VAL A 617 -30.59 -1.27 34.07
N ALA A 618 -30.36 -1.73 32.84
CA ALA A 618 -30.95 -1.19 31.63
C ALA A 618 -32.04 -2.13 31.11
N LEU A 619 -33.11 -1.56 30.55
CA LEU A 619 -34.16 -2.24 29.82
C LEU A 619 -34.15 -1.75 28.37
N LYS A 620 -34.10 -2.68 27.41
CA LYS A 620 -34.13 -2.42 25.96
C LYS A 620 -35.09 -3.39 25.27
N VAL A 621 -35.80 -2.97 24.24
CA VAL A 621 -36.60 -3.90 23.43
C VAL A 621 -35.68 -4.78 22.57
N ASP A 622 -35.86 -6.10 22.63
CA ASP A 622 -35.13 -7.06 21.79
C ASP A 622 -35.96 -7.38 20.55
N SER A 623 -35.62 -6.75 19.43
CA SER A 623 -36.27 -6.92 18.13
C SER A 623 -35.25 -6.73 17.01
N PRO A 624 -35.26 -7.57 15.95
CA PRO A 624 -34.44 -7.36 14.76
C PRO A 624 -34.95 -6.23 13.86
N ASP A 625 -36.19 -5.77 14.05
CA ASP A 625 -36.84 -4.76 13.19
C ASP A 625 -36.69 -3.33 13.75
N ILE A 626 -36.15 -3.17 14.96
CA ILE A 626 -36.00 -1.88 15.66
C ILE A 626 -34.51 -1.63 15.98
N ALA A 627 -33.77 -1.14 14.98
CA ALA A 627 -32.34 -0.83 15.11
C ALA A 627 -32.06 0.44 15.94
N HIS A 628 -32.75 1.56 15.66
CA HIS A 628 -32.53 2.87 16.32
C HIS A 628 -33.33 3.00 17.63
N LYS A 629 -33.00 2.14 18.60
CA LYS A 629 -33.77 1.93 19.85
C LYS A 629 -33.95 3.20 20.71
N THR A 630 -32.94 4.07 20.76
CA THR A 630 -32.98 5.31 21.56
C THR A 630 -34.00 6.31 21.02
N GLU A 631 -34.03 6.52 19.70
CA GLU A 631 -34.96 7.46 19.04
C GLU A 631 -36.40 6.95 19.05
N ALA A 632 -36.59 5.63 18.93
CA ALA A 632 -37.88 4.98 19.14
C ALA A 632 -38.37 5.04 20.61
N GLY A 633 -37.54 5.53 21.54
CA GLY A 633 -37.86 5.62 22.97
C GLY A 633 -38.00 4.25 23.65
N VAL A 634 -37.41 3.18 23.08
CA VAL A 634 -37.52 1.80 23.56
C VAL A 634 -36.33 1.35 24.43
N VAL A 635 -35.60 2.32 24.98
CA VAL A 635 -34.49 2.13 25.95
C VAL A 635 -34.78 2.90 27.23
N ARG A 636 -34.48 2.29 28.38
CA ARG A 636 -34.40 2.94 29.70
C ARG A 636 -33.13 2.49 30.41
N LEU A 637 -32.35 3.43 30.93
CA LEU A 637 -31.06 3.16 31.59
C LEU A 637 -31.12 3.54 33.08
N GLY A 638 -30.29 2.92 33.91
CA GLY A 638 -30.09 3.35 35.30
C GLY A 638 -31.25 3.03 36.25
N LEU A 639 -32.07 2.03 35.94
CA LEU A 639 -33.24 1.65 36.73
C LEU A 639 -32.78 1.01 38.05
N GLY A 640 -33.11 1.64 39.18
CA GLY A 640 -32.54 1.33 40.50
C GLY A 640 -33.35 0.37 41.38
N ASP A 641 -34.60 0.08 41.01
CA ASP A 641 -35.55 -0.70 41.81
C ASP A 641 -36.60 -1.41 40.92
N ALA A 642 -37.44 -2.23 41.55
CA ALA A 642 -38.43 -3.06 40.86
C ALA A 642 -39.58 -2.25 40.22
N ASP A 643 -40.00 -1.14 40.83
CA ASP A 643 -41.13 -0.35 40.33
C ASP A 643 -40.71 0.51 39.14
N ALA A 644 -39.48 1.02 39.16
CA ALA A 644 -38.83 1.63 38.01
C ALA A 644 -38.72 0.62 36.84
N VAL A 645 -38.38 -0.65 37.10
CA VAL A 645 -38.33 -1.70 36.08
C VAL A 645 -39.70 -2.03 35.48
N ARG A 646 -40.75 -2.20 36.30
CA ARG A 646 -42.13 -2.43 35.79
C ARG A 646 -42.58 -1.30 34.89
N LYS A 647 -42.49 -0.06 35.39
CA LYS A 647 -42.90 1.13 34.65
C LYS A 647 -42.11 1.28 33.34
N ALA A 648 -40.79 1.05 33.39
CA ALA A 648 -39.95 1.07 32.20
C ALA A 648 -40.35 0.00 31.17
N TYR A 649 -40.67 -1.22 31.60
CA TYR A 649 -41.11 -2.32 30.73
C TYR A 649 -42.38 -1.93 29.96
N ASP A 650 -43.41 -1.45 30.67
CA ASP A 650 -44.68 -1.07 30.06
C ASP A 650 -44.51 0.11 29.08
N GLU A 651 -43.72 1.12 29.46
CA GLU A 651 -43.40 2.26 28.59
C GLU A 651 -42.69 1.83 27.29
N ILE A 652 -41.62 1.04 27.37
CA ILE A 652 -40.85 0.68 26.16
C ILE A 652 -41.60 -0.31 25.26
N THR A 653 -42.43 -1.18 25.82
CA THR A 653 -43.27 -2.10 25.04
C THR A 653 -44.37 -1.32 24.31
N ALA A 654 -45.02 -0.36 24.97
CA ALA A 654 -45.99 0.52 24.33
C ALA A 654 -45.35 1.39 23.23
N ASN A 655 -44.14 1.92 23.48
CA ASN A 655 -43.38 2.68 22.50
C ASN A 655 -43.00 1.82 21.27
N ALA A 656 -42.58 0.56 21.46
CA ALA A 656 -42.26 -0.34 20.35
C ALA A 656 -43.46 -0.60 19.44
N VAL A 657 -44.63 -0.91 20.02
CA VAL A 657 -45.88 -1.11 19.27
C VAL A 657 -46.31 0.18 18.54
N THR A 658 -46.10 1.34 19.16
CA THR A 658 -46.44 2.64 18.54
C THR A 658 -45.50 2.99 17.39
N HIS A 659 -44.20 2.71 17.54
CA HIS A 659 -43.17 3.03 16.55
C HIS A 659 -43.17 2.06 15.37
N ALA A 660 -43.33 0.76 15.63
CA ALA A 660 -43.32 -0.29 14.62
C ALA A 660 -44.38 -1.38 14.93
N PRO A 661 -45.67 -1.16 14.57
CA PRO A 661 -46.78 -2.06 14.91
C PRO A 661 -46.63 -3.50 14.41
N ASN A 662 -45.82 -3.72 13.37
CA ASN A 662 -45.58 -5.02 12.73
C ASN A 662 -44.22 -5.64 13.11
N ALA A 663 -43.45 -5.02 14.02
CA ALA A 663 -42.14 -5.53 14.42
C ALA A 663 -42.24 -6.83 15.21
N ALA A 664 -41.37 -7.80 14.91
CA ALA A 664 -41.18 -8.98 15.73
C ALA A 664 -40.44 -8.61 17.02
N VAL A 665 -41.16 -8.46 18.12
CA VAL A 665 -40.57 -8.23 19.45
C VAL A 665 -40.42 -9.57 20.18
N ALA A 666 -39.19 -9.99 20.45
CA ALA A 666 -38.90 -11.22 21.19
C ALA A 666 -39.13 -11.05 22.71
N GLY A 667 -39.02 -9.81 23.19
CA GLY A 667 -39.25 -9.42 24.58
C GLY A 667 -38.49 -8.12 24.92
N VAL A 668 -38.24 -7.92 26.20
CA VAL A 668 -37.38 -6.86 26.72
C VAL A 668 -36.10 -7.47 27.28
N LEU A 669 -34.96 -7.03 26.76
CA LEU A 669 -33.64 -7.34 27.29
C LEU A 669 -33.42 -6.54 28.59
N VAL A 670 -33.27 -7.26 29.71
CA VAL A 670 -32.82 -6.71 31.00
C VAL A 670 -31.32 -6.95 31.12
N GLN A 671 -30.55 -5.88 31.28
CA GLN A 671 -29.09 -5.89 31.16
C GLN A 671 -28.43 -5.21 32.36
N GLU A 672 -27.28 -5.74 32.82
CA GLU A 672 -26.47 -5.05 33.84
C GLU A 672 -25.92 -3.69 33.34
N MET A 673 -25.90 -2.68 34.22
CA MET A 673 -25.17 -1.43 33.94
C MET A 673 -23.68 -1.61 34.25
N VAL A 674 -22.82 -1.29 33.28
CA VAL A 674 -21.36 -1.29 33.47
C VAL A 674 -20.92 0.09 33.95
N ALA A 675 -20.26 0.15 35.12
CA ALA A 675 -19.73 1.38 35.71
C ALA A 675 -18.20 1.40 35.70
N GLY A 676 -17.61 2.60 35.67
CA GLY A 676 -16.15 2.78 35.78
C GLY A 676 -15.34 2.42 34.53
N ALA A 677 -15.99 2.05 33.43
CA ALA A 677 -15.34 1.77 32.15
C ALA A 677 -15.01 3.06 31.36
N ALA A 678 -14.17 2.91 30.34
CA ALA A 678 -14.07 3.82 29.21
C ALA A 678 -14.90 3.27 28.04
N GLU A 679 -15.58 4.14 27.31
CA GLU A 679 -16.42 3.76 26.17
C GLU A 679 -15.64 3.92 24.87
N VAL A 680 -15.66 2.89 24.03
CA VAL A 680 -15.10 2.89 22.66
C VAL A 680 -16.13 2.32 21.69
N ILE A 681 -16.01 2.66 20.41
CA ILE A 681 -16.79 2.05 19.33
C ILE A 681 -15.90 1.08 18.54
N VAL A 682 -16.46 -0.08 18.18
CA VAL A 682 -15.83 -1.05 17.28
C VAL A 682 -16.83 -1.48 16.23
N GLY A 683 -16.50 -1.29 14.95
CA GLY A 683 -17.40 -1.62 13.84
C GLY A 683 -16.73 -2.42 12.73
N ILE A 684 -17.52 -3.18 11.97
CA ILE A 684 -17.14 -3.79 10.69
C ILE A 684 -18.08 -3.26 9.60
N SER A 685 -17.51 -2.82 8.50
CA SER A 685 -18.22 -2.59 7.24
C SER A 685 -17.55 -3.34 6.09
N TYR A 686 -18.30 -3.63 5.02
CA TYR A 686 -17.74 -4.25 3.81
C TYR A 686 -17.80 -3.27 2.65
N ASP A 687 -16.67 -2.67 2.32
CA ASP A 687 -16.54 -1.87 1.11
C ASP A 687 -16.53 -2.79 -0.13
N ALA A 688 -17.25 -2.40 -1.18
CA ALA A 688 -17.42 -3.23 -2.39
C ALA A 688 -16.10 -3.45 -3.17
N GLN A 689 -15.11 -2.58 -2.99
CA GLN A 689 -13.78 -2.71 -3.59
C GLN A 689 -12.75 -3.23 -2.58
N LEU A 690 -12.80 -2.74 -1.33
CA LEU A 690 -11.76 -3.00 -0.31
C LEU A 690 -12.08 -4.15 0.66
N GLY A 691 -13.29 -4.72 0.65
CA GLY A 691 -13.65 -5.85 1.51
C GLY A 691 -13.87 -5.46 2.97
N PRO A 692 -13.60 -6.36 3.94
CA PRO A 692 -13.90 -6.15 5.36
C PRO A 692 -12.98 -5.10 5.99
N MET A 693 -13.55 -3.99 6.43
CA MET A 693 -12.87 -2.90 7.12
C MET A 693 -13.30 -2.84 8.58
N LEU A 694 -12.33 -2.86 9.48
CA LEU A 694 -12.49 -2.62 10.91
C LEU A 694 -12.40 -1.12 11.19
N LEU A 695 -13.35 -0.60 11.98
CA LEU A 695 -13.32 0.71 12.62
C LEU A 695 -13.06 0.55 14.12
N PHE A 696 -12.21 1.40 14.66
CA PHE A 696 -12.05 1.64 16.10
C PHE A 696 -12.14 3.15 16.37
N GLY A 697 -12.82 3.58 17.43
CA GLY A 697 -12.94 5.00 17.77
C GLY A 697 -13.29 5.27 19.24
N SER A 698 -13.25 6.55 19.63
CA SER A 698 -13.78 6.97 20.94
C SER A 698 -15.30 6.76 21.00
N GLY A 699 -15.85 6.23 22.09
CA GLY A 699 -17.29 5.99 22.21
C GLY A 699 -18.11 7.25 22.49
N GLY A 700 -19.43 7.13 22.29
CA GLY A 700 -20.41 8.20 22.53
C GLY A 700 -20.31 9.39 21.56
N ILE A 701 -20.95 10.51 21.93
CA ILE A 701 -21.13 11.72 21.10
C ILE A 701 -19.81 12.27 20.50
N MET A 702 -18.66 11.95 21.10
CA MET A 702 -17.36 12.41 20.61
C MET A 702 -17.01 11.86 19.23
N VAL A 703 -17.50 10.67 18.83
CA VAL A 703 -17.23 10.13 17.48
C VAL A 703 -17.94 10.94 16.40
N GLU A 704 -19.21 11.28 16.62
CA GLU A 704 -20.05 12.03 15.68
C GLU A 704 -19.55 13.47 15.49
N VAL A 705 -19.01 14.08 16.54
CA VAL A 705 -18.55 15.48 16.53
C VAL A 705 -17.11 15.62 16.00
N PHE A 706 -16.21 14.68 16.29
CA PHE A 706 -14.78 14.83 16.00
C PHE A 706 -14.22 13.87 14.94
N ASN A 707 -14.99 12.85 14.52
CA ASN A 707 -14.56 11.79 13.60
C ASN A 707 -13.22 11.14 14.05
N ASP A 708 -13.07 10.91 15.36
CA ASP A 708 -11.85 10.39 16.00
C ASP A 708 -11.81 8.85 15.90
N VAL A 709 -11.58 8.37 14.68
CA VAL A 709 -11.60 6.95 14.30
C VAL A 709 -10.32 6.52 13.59
N ALA A 710 -9.96 5.25 13.75
CA ALA A 710 -8.91 4.56 13.01
C ALA A 710 -9.52 3.39 12.24
N HIS A 711 -9.11 3.24 10.98
CA HIS A 711 -9.54 2.13 10.10
C HIS A 711 -8.39 1.16 9.82
N ARG A 712 -8.70 -0.13 9.65
CA ARG A 712 -7.79 -1.15 9.10
C ARG A 712 -8.55 -2.18 8.28
N HIS A 713 -7.89 -2.77 7.30
CA HIS A 713 -8.41 -3.90 6.54
C HIS A 713 -8.22 -5.22 7.32
N CYS A 714 -9.25 -6.06 7.37
CA CYS A 714 -9.23 -7.33 8.09
C CYS A 714 -8.56 -8.46 7.29
N PRO A 715 -7.83 -9.39 7.93
CA PRO A 715 -7.59 -9.50 9.37
C PRO A 715 -6.45 -8.59 9.85
N ILE A 716 -6.46 -8.26 11.13
CA ILE A 716 -5.38 -7.48 11.78
C ILE A 716 -4.57 -8.32 12.76
N THR A 717 -3.31 -7.91 12.99
CA THR A 717 -2.47 -8.39 14.09
C THR A 717 -2.71 -7.60 15.38
N ARG A 718 -2.30 -8.15 16.52
CA ARG A 718 -2.30 -7.43 17.80
C ARG A 718 -1.42 -6.16 17.77
N ALA A 719 -0.32 -6.17 17.01
CA ALA A 719 0.50 -4.98 16.82
C ALA A 719 -0.28 -3.86 16.10
N GLN A 720 -0.98 -4.19 15.01
CA GLN A 720 -1.87 -3.25 14.32
C GLN A 720 -3.04 -2.79 15.18
N ALA A 721 -3.60 -3.65 16.04
CA ALA A 721 -4.63 -3.26 17.01
C ALA A 721 -4.11 -2.20 17.99
N HIS A 722 -2.89 -2.37 18.51
CA HIS A 722 -2.24 -1.36 19.36
C HIS A 722 -1.93 -0.05 18.61
N GLU A 723 -1.55 -0.12 17.33
CA GLU A 723 -1.37 1.07 16.48
C GLU A 723 -2.71 1.82 16.28
N MET A 724 -3.81 1.14 15.95
CA MET A 724 -5.16 1.73 15.86
C MET A 724 -5.57 2.42 17.18
N ILE A 725 -5.32 1.76 18.32
CA ILE A 725 -5.66 2.32 19.63
C ILE A 725 -4.80 3.56 19.93
N ALA A 726 -3.55 3.62 19.46
CA ALA A 726 -2.67 4.78 19.66
C ALA A 726 -3.01 5.98 18.76
N GLU A 727 -3.62 5.75 17.59
CA GLU A 727 -4.03 6.79 16.62
C GLU A 727 -5.23 7.61 17.09
N VAL A 728 -6.21 6.97 17.75
CA VAL A 728 -7.42 7.62 18.26
C VAL A 728 -7.06 8.56 19.43
N LYS A 729 -7.36 9.86 19.31
CA LYS A 729 -6.96 10.89 20.29
C LYS A 729 -7.64 10.66 21.65
N GLY A 730 -8.89 10.20 21.63
CA GLY A 730 -9.69 9.83 22.78
C GLY A 730 -9.15 8.63 23.57
N ALA A 731 -8.30 7.78 22.96
CA ALA A 731 -7.67 6.65 23.64
C ALA A 731 -6.74 7.05 24.80
N LYS A 732 -6.39 8.34 24.93
CA LYS A 732 -5.77 8.88 26.15
C LYS A 732 -6.60 8.60 27.41
N LEU A 733 -7.93 8.51 27.31
CA LEU A 733 -8.83 8.15 28.42
C LEU A 733 -8.61 6.71 28.91
N LEU A 734 -8.16 5.80 28.03
CA LEU A 734 -7.83 4.41 28.40
C LEU A 734 -6.63 4.33 29.35
N ARG A 735 -5.77 5.37 29.39
CA ARG A 735 -4.59 5.42 30.27
C ARG A 735 -4.90 5.87 31.71
N GLY A 736 -6.19 6.08 32.02
CA GLY A 736 -6.65 6.64 33.29
C GLY A 736 -6.72 8.17 33.25
N PHE A 737 -7.82 8.74 33.72
CA PHE A 737 -8.06 10.19 33.72
C PHE A 737 -8.86 10.62 34.96
N ARG A 738 -8.46 11.73 35.60
CA ARG A 738 -9.10 12.31 36.80
C ARG A 738 -9.45 11.26 37.89
N GLY A 739 -8.50 10.42 38.25
CA GLY A 739 -8.66 9.41 39.31
C GLY A 739 -9.35 8.11 38.88
N ARG A 740 -9.80 7.99 37.62
CA ARG A 740 -10.21 6.68 37.07
C ARG A 740 -8.97 5.79 36.86
N PRO A 741 -9.05 4.47 37.16
CA PRO A 741 -8.00 3.52 36.82
C PRO A 741 -7.74 3.45 35.32
N ALA A 742 -6.56 2.96 34.93
CA ALA A 742 -6.27 2.62 33.54
C ALA A 742 -7.14 1.42 33.10
N ALA A 743 -7.49 1.40 31.82
CA ALA A 743 -8.28 0.36 31.19
C ALA A 743 -7.38 -0.74 30.58
N ASP A 744 -7.95 -1.93 30.38
CA ASP A 744 -7.28 -3.10 29.83
C ASP A 744 -7.13 -3.00 28.30
N VAL A 745 -6.11 -2.23 27.88
CA VAL A 745 -5.76 -2.00 26.47
C VAL A 745 -5.33 -3.29 25.77
N ASP A 746 -4.77 -4.27 26.49
CA ASP A 746 -4.35 -5.55 25.91
C ASP A 746 -5.55 -6.44 25.58
N THR A 747 -6.52 -6.57 26.48
CA THR A 747 -7.76 -7.31 26.17
C THR A 747 -8.61 -6.58 25.12
N LEU A 748 -8.55 -5.24 25.05
CA LEU A 748 -9.13 -4.47 23.94
C LEU A 748 -8.44 -4.82 22.60
N ALA A 749 -7.11 -4.82 22.54
CA ALA A 749 -6.36 -5.17 21.33
C ALA A 749 -6.67 -6.61 20.86
N ASP A 750 -6.69 -7.57 21.78
CA ASP A 750 -7.10 -8.95 21.47
C ASP A 750 -8.58 -9.04 21.01
N THR A 751 -9.44 -8.12 21.46
CA THR A 751 -10.85 -8.03 21.02
C THR A 751 -10.97 -7.50 19.60
N LEU A 752 -10.21 -6.46 19.23
CA LEU A 752 -10.15 -5.96 17.85
C LEU A 752 -9.67 -7.04 16.87
N VAL A 753 -8.68 -7.86 17.27
CA VAL A 753 -8.25 -9.04 16.50
C VAL A 753 -9.40 -10.05 16.34
N ARG A 754 -10.11 -10.41 17.42
CA ARG A 754 -11.28 -11.32 17.37
C ARG A 754 -12.39 -10.80 16.45
N VAL A 755 -12.72 -9.51 16.51
CA VAL A 755 -13.72 -8.87 15.64
C VAL A 755 -13.26 -8.92 14.17
N SER A 756 -11.97 -8.68 13.88
CA SER A 756 -11.45 -8.80 12.52
C SER A 756 -11.49 -10.24 11.98
N HIS A 757 -11.33 -11.25 12.84
CA HIS A 757 -11.46 -12.66 12.46
C HIS A 757 -12.93 -13.04 12.20
N LEU A 758 -13.87 -12.53 13.01
CA LEU A 758 -15.32 -12.65 12.76
C LEU A 758 -15.70 -12.08 11.39
N ALA A 759 -15.16 -10.91 11.02
CA ALA A 759 -15.39 -10.30 9.71
C ALA A 759 -14.85 -11.16 8.54
N VAL A 760 -13.71 -11.81 8.71
CA VAL A 760 -13.18 -12.74 7.68
C VAL A 760 -14.03 -14.01 7.60
N HIS A 761 -14.46 -14.57 8.73
CA HIS A 761 -15.31 -15.78 8.76
C HIS A 761 -16.72 -15.55 8.19
N LEU A 762 -17.29 -14.37 8.42
CA LEU A 762 -18.61 -13.98 7.90
C LEU A 762 -18.54 -13.21 6.56
N GLN A 763 -17.39 -13.20 5.89
CA GLN A 763 -17.23 -12.50 4.61
C GLN A 763 -18.27 -12.98 3.57
N GLY A 764 -18.99 -12.03 2.97
CA GLY A 764 -20.08 -12.30 2.04
C GLY A 764 -21.43 -12.62 2.70
N LYS A 765 -21.50 -12.74 4.03
CA LYS A 765 -22.76 -12.89 4.80
C LYS A 765 -23.05 -11.68 5.68
N LEU A 766 -22.04 -11.16 6.38
CA LEU A 766 -22.17 -9.93 7.15
C LEU A 766 -22.19 -8.72 6.20
N ALA A 767 -23.07 -7.76 6.48
CA ALA A 767 -23.10 -6.45 5.84
C ALA A 767 -22.48 -5.39 6.75
N GLU A 768 -22.87 -5.40 8.03
CA GLU A 768 -22.43 -4.44 9.04
C GLU A 768 -22.46 -5.05 10.45
N LEU A 769 -21.51 -4.65 11.28
CA LEU A 769 -21.52 -4.87 12.73
C LEU A 769 -21.14 -3.56 13.41
N ASP A 770 -21.91 -3.13 14.40
CA ASP A 770 -21.54 -2.05 15.32
C ASP A 770 -21.59 -2.54 16.78
N ILE A 771 -20.54 -2.24 17.54
CA ILE A 771 -20.43 -2.50 18.97
C ILE A 771 -20.23 -1.15 19.65
N ASN A 772 -21.33 -0.50 20.00
CA ASN A 772 -21.36 0.88 20.48
C ASN A 772 -22.31 1.05 21.68
N PRO A 773 -21.82 1.21 22.92
CA PRO A 773 -20.41 1.18 23.32
C PRO A 773 -19.88 -0.23 23.61
N LEU A 774 -18.62 -0.47 23.23
CA LEU A 774 -17.76 -1.44 23.88
C LEU A 774 -17.17 -0.81 25.15
N MET A 775 -17.44 -1.42 26.31
CA MET A 775 -16.97 -0.97 27.61
C MET A 775 -15.58 -1.57 27.91
N VAL A 776 -14.57 -0.73 28.06
CA VAL A 776 -13.20 -1.13 28.44
C VAL A 776 -13.02 -0.92 29.94
N LEU A 777 -12.89 -2.01 30.68
CA LEU A 777 -12.73 -2.02 32.14
C LEU A 777 -11.25 -2.06 32.54
N PRO A 778 -10.90 -1.89 33.82
CA PRO A 778 -9.52 -2.12 34.31
C PRO A 778 -9.04 -3.57 34.14
N THR A 779 -9.98 -4.50 33.96
CA THR A 779 -9.74 -5.90 33.61
C THR A 779 -10.82 -6.35 32.63
N GLY A 780 -10.44 -6.67 31.40
CA GLY A 780 -11.34 -7.12 30.34
C GLY A 780 -12.19 -6.04 29.66
N VAL A 781 -13.05 -6.47 28.74
CA VAL A 781 -14.00 -5.64 28.01
C VAL A 781 -15.39 -6.27 28.00
N LYS A 782 -16.45 -5.47 27.80
CA LYS A 782 -17.83 -5.94 27.64
C LYS A 782 -18.57 -5.16 26.54
N ALA A 783 -19.15 -5.85 25.56
CA ALA A 783 -20.09 -5.25 24.62
C ALA A 783 -21.40 -4.91 25.34
N ALA A 784 -21.70 -3.61 25.49
CA ALA A 784 -22.93 -3.16 26.16
C ALA A 784 -24.10 -2.94 25.19
N ASP A 785 -23.81 -2.77 23.89
CA ASP A 785 -24.76 -2.91 22.79
C ASP A 785 -24.07 -3.66 21.63
N ALA A 786 -24.86 -4.21 20.73
CA ALA A 786 -24.40 -4.81 19.49
C ALA A 786 -25.53 -4.80 18.45
N LEU A 787 -25.25 -4.25 17.28
CA LEU A 787 -26.11 -4.31 16.11
C LEU A 787 -25.39 -5.11 15.02
N MET A 788 -26.02 -6.16 14.50
CA MET A 788 -25.49 -6.97 13.41
C MET A 788 -26.51 -7.06 12.26
N VAL A 789 -26.05 -6.74 11.05
CA VAL A 789 -26.85 -6.78 9.83
C VAL A 789 -26.21 -7.75 8.85
N LEU A 790 -26.97 -8.76 8.43
CA LEU A 790 -26.62 -9.69 7.37
C LEU A 790 -26.99 -9.11 6.00
N ARG A 791 -26.25 -9.53 4.97
CA ARG A 791 -26.61 -9.28 3.57
C ARG A 791 -27.87 -10.06 3.23
N SER A 792 -28.80 -9.41 2.53
CA SER A 792 -29.90 -10.09 1.86
C SER A 792 -29.38 -10.89 0.66
N ASP A 793 -29.93 -12.10 0.46
CA ASP A 793 -29.67 -12.95 -0.70
C ASP A 793 -30.27 -12.32 -1.98
N GLY A 794 -29.62 -11.29 -2.51
CA GLY A 794 -30.13 -10.54 -3.67
C GLY A 794 -29.22 -9.46 -4.27
N GLY A 795 -27.98 -9.30 -3.79
CA GLY A 795 -27.02 -8.32 -4.30
C GLY A 795 -25.70 -8.96 -4.76
N SER A 796 -25.61 -9.26 -6.06
CA SER A 796 -24.40 -9.71 -6.76
C SER A 796 -23.56 -8.54 -7.27
#